data_AF-A0A2I1C5G5-F1
#
_entry.id   AF-A0A2I1C5G5-F1
#
_cell.length_a   1.000
_cell.length_b   1.000
_cell.length_c   1.000
_cell.angle_alpha   90.00
_cell.angle_beta   90.00
_cell.angle_gamma   90.00
#
_symmetry.space_group_name_H-M   'P 1'
#
loop_
_entity.id
_entity.type
_entity.pdbx_description
1 polymer ?
#
loop_
_entity_poly.entity_id
_entity_poly.type
_entity_poly.pdbx_seq_one_letter_code
_entity_poly.pdbx_strand_id
1 'polypeptide(L)'
;MSVAGSQYVLQTGLASGMSATEGPIHSPHPNPVDPKMSEESYVLPSEIIPDSRARITLRGKAHDVLVPYICIGAWSWGDKATWKYDAERDLPRIRAAWSKLRQVGLTFVDTAPAYGDGDSERICGQLFKDMRREEFIIQTKWMSWPDPTNVFLQSHGLENKLRSSLERLGLEYVDVYLVHGPTHLSMISTVAQGLANCVNNGLARTVGVANYDKDDMIKMANELDKHGVPLAVNQCEYSVIRRNPEVHGLIRECRQRGIVFQGYASLGEGRLSNKYSRFHEPPRTYRFSSYPMHMLEPTLNVLERIAEQRRVPVAAVVLNFSINKGVLPLVGIRSGEQAEQDMQALGWRLTPDEMRRIEAIASLIGLSKELGHHSIVVGAGKVNSEQAANYFQLTLKPNDHLRSLDSQTHKSSLRSALNLTSEKMERSNKPSAIGVAASLPQPTITFRENKIEATLPTGESVTVHLYGATVTSWKLANGREQLFMSEKAHLDGSKPIRGGIPVVFPVFGPPPPNHATSSLPQHGFARNSNWEFLGKSSSESLGKKDCDDSVKLDFGLSHTMLSEEFRKAWPYEFGLLYSVTLSKEGLETALQVQNKGNQNFDFQVLMHTYLSIDDISQVRVKNLGSKTYIDKTQNATTHTETSPALEINKETDRVYKALDPKVPIIVASAADDKLIFSVTREGLNDVVVWNPWIEKAKGMADFAPDDAYKKMICIEAGSVAGWQTLEAGESWEGSQSIRPRL
;
A
#
# COMPACT_ATOMS: atom_id res chain seq x y z
N MET A 1 -36.80 2.42 -13.85
CA MET A 1 -35.83 1.45 -14.41
C MET A 1 -34.50 2.14 -14.67
N SER A 2 -33.38 1.56 -14.24
CA SER A 2 -32.04 2.05 -14.63
C SER A 2 -31.77 1.76 -16.11
N VAL A 3 -30.99 2.60 -16.77
CA VAL A 3 -30.62 2.40 -18.18
C VAL A 3 -29.50 1.36 -18.22
N ALA A 4 -29.73 0.25 -18.93
CA ALA A 4 -28.71 -0.80 -19.08
C ALA A 4 -27.42 -0.21 -19.69
N GLY A 5 -26.27 -0.53 -19.08
CA GLY A 5 -24.97 -0.05 -19.53
C GLY A 5 -24.56 1.33 -19.00
N SER A 6 -25.36 1.95 -18.12
CA SER A 6 -25.04 3.23 -17.47
C SER A 6 -23.70 3.23 -16.74
N GLN A 7 -23.30 2.08 -16.16
CA GLN A 7 -21.99 1.91 -15.53
C GLN A 7 -20.81 2.06 -16.51
N TYR A 8 -20.96 1.62 -17.77
CA TYR A 8 -19.92 1.76 -18.80
C TYR A 8 -19.86 3.19 -19.34
N VAL A 9 -20.99 3.88 -19.45
CA VAL A 9 -21.01 5.29 -19.86
C VAL A 9 -20.45 6.18 -18.76
N LEU A 10 -20.74 5.89 -17.49
CA LEU A 10 -20.05 6.52 -16.35
C LEU A 10 -18.54 6.30 -16.46
N GLN A 11 -18.10 5.04 -16.66
CA GLN A 11 -16.68 4.73 -16.86
C GLN A 11 -16.06 5.48 -18.05
N THR A 12 -16.82 5.72 -19.11
CA THR A 12 -16.40 6.45 -20.32
C THR A 12 -16.33 7.96 -20.08
N GLY A 13 -17.30 8.53 -19.35
CA GLY A 13 -17.27 9.94 -18.95
C GLY A 13 -16.15 10.24 -17.94
N LEU A 14 -15.89 9.32 -17.02
CA LEU A 14 -14.74 9.38 -16.11
C LEU A 14 -13.41 9.24 -16.87
N ALA A 15 -13.37 8.32 -17.84
CA ALA A 15 -12.25 8.16 -18.77
C ALA A 15 -11.95 9.43 -19.59
N SER A 16 -12.96 10.26 -19.85
CA SER A 16 -12.85 11.49 -20.62
C SER A 16 -12.70 12.76 -19.79
N GLY A 17 -12.52 12.67 -18.45
CA GLY A 17 -12.19 13.88 -17.67
C GLY A 17 -13.33 14.56 -16.92
N MET A 18 -14.44 13.88 -16.58
CA MET A 18 -15.51 14.50 -15.78
C MET A 18 -15.15 14.70 -14.29
N SER A 19 -14.08 15.45 -14.00
CA SER A 19 -13.82 16.05 -12.68
C SER A 19 -13.69 17.55 -12.86
N ALA A 20 -14.72 18.28 -12.40
CA ALA A 20 -14.79 19.73 -12.58
C ALA A 20 -13.73 20.51 -11.77
N THR A 21 -13.00 19.86 -10.86
CA THR A 21 -11.96 20.53 -10.05
C THR A 21 -10.58 20.55 -10.73
N GLU A 22 -10.45 19.97 -11.93
CA GLU A 22 -9.19 19.99 -12.70
C GLU A 22 -9.36 20.39 -14.17
N GLY A 23 -10.55 20.80 -14.58
CA GLY A 23 -10.86 21.15 -15.98
C GLY A 23 -11.34 19.95 -16.81
N PRO A 24 -11.61 20.16 -18.11
CA PRO A 24 -12.35 19.20 -18.95
C PRO A 24 -11.59 17.90 -19.28
N ILE A 25 -10.33 17.75 -18.88
CA ILE A 25 -9.50 16.56 -19.15
C ILE A 25 -8.77 16.15 -17.87
N HIS A 26 -9.07 14.96 -17.36
CA HIS A 26 -8.31 14.35 -16.26
C HIS A 26 -6.86 14.13 -16.69
N SER A 27 -5.94 14.88 -16.10
CA SER A 27 -4.51 14.64 -16.28
C SER A 27 -4.05 13.56 -15.28
N PRO A 28 -3.29 12.53 -15.71
CA PRO A 28 -2.54 11.66 -14.79
C PRO A 28 -1.42 12.44 -14.07
N HIS A 29 -1.18 13.69 -14.48
CA HIS A 29 -0.19 14.62 -13.91
C HIS A 29 -0.86 15.98 -13.59
N PRO A 30 -1.65 16.09 -12.52
CA PRO A 30 -2.22 17.37 -12.13
C PRO A 30 -1.13 18.32 -11.66
N ASN A 31 -1.48 19.61 -11.64
CA ASN A 31 -0.57 20.63 -11.15
C ASN A 31 -0.41 20.49 -9.63
N PRO A 32 0.82 20.63 -9.11
CA PRO A 32 1.03 20.72 -7.67
C PRO A 32 0.30 21.92 -7.10
N VAL A 33 -0.13 21.77 -5.86
CA VAL A 33 -0.62 22.89 -5.06
C VAL A 33 0.56 23.55 -4.38
N ASP A 34 0.79 24.84 -4.63
CA ASP A 34 1.72 25.65 -3.84
C ASP A 34 1.22 25.68 -2.37
N PRO A 35 2.02 25.20 -1.39
CA PRO A 35 1.65 25.26 0.02
C PRO A 35 1.29 26.67 0.52
N LYS A 36 1.79 27.74 -0.13
CA LYS A 36 1.45 29.13 0.21
C LYS A 36 0.09 29.57 -0.32
N MET A 37 -0.40 28.92 -1.36
CA MET A 37 -1.70 29.17 -1.99
C MET A 37 -2.77 28.16 -1.51
N SER A 38 -2.35 27.06 -0.89
CA SER A 38 -3.19 26.11 -0.17
C SER A 38 -3.92 26.81 0.98
N GLU A 39 -5.18 26.45 1.20
CA GLU A 39 -5.90 26.83 2.41
C GLU A 39 -5.14 26.37 3.66
N GLU A 40 -5.32 27.11 4.76
CA GLU A 40 -4.66 26.84 6.04
C GLU A 40 -4.64 25.34 6.34
N SER A 41 -3.49 24.82 6.80
CA SER A 41 -3.32 23.39 7.14
C SER A 41 -4.34 22.89 8.19
N TYR A 42 -5.06 23.81 8.85
CA TYR A 42 -6.03 23.60 9.92
C TYR A 42 -7.36 24.30 9.64
N VAL A 43 -8.26 23.63 8.92
CA VAL A 43 -9.61 24.15 8.71
C VAL A 43 -10.54 23.68 9.83
N LEU A 44 -10.29 22.49 10.38
CA LEU A 44 -11.03 21.97 11.53
C LEU A 44 -10.51 22.59 12.85
N PRO A 45 -11.39 23.19 13.68
CA PRO A 45 -11.01 23.77 14.97
C PRO A 45 -10.18 22.82 15.85
N SER A 46 -9.22 23.39 16.59
CA SER A 46 -8.22 22.65 17.36
C SER A 46 -8.79 21.69 18.41
N GLU A 47 -9.96 22.05 18.92
CA GLU A 47 -10.73 21.39 19.96
C GLU A 47 -11.58 20.23 19.44
N ILE A 48 -11.76 20.12 18.11
CA ILE A 48 -12.55 19.05 17.51
C ILE A 48 -11.63 17.87 17.16
N ILE A 49 -11.86 16.74 17.83
CA ILE A 49 -11.27 15.44 17.53
C ILE A 49 -12.44 14.47 17.29
N PRO A 50 -12.88 14.29 16.04
CA PRO A 50 -14.06 13.49 15.77
C PRO A 50 -13.83 12.03 16.13
N ASP A 51 -14.70 11.46 16.97
CA ASP A 51 -14.83 10.03 17.15
C ASP A 51 -15.94 9.46 16.24
N SER A 52 -16.26 8.17 16.36
CA SER A 52 -17.31 7.55 15.55
C SER A 52 -18.73 8.04 15.84
N ARG A 53 -18.93 8.77 16.96
CA ARG A 53 -20.22 9.33 17.40
C ARG A 53 -20.34 10.82 17.09
N ALA A 54 -19.24 11.51 16.82
CA ALA A 54 -19.24 12.88 16.34
C ALA A 54 -20.06 13.02 15.05
N ARG A 55 -20.71 14.17 14.88
CA ARG A 55 -21.61 14.45 13.75
C ARG A 55 -21.33 15.82 13.13
N ILE A 56 -21.50 15.88 11.81
CA ILE A 56 -21.50 17.09 11.00
C ILE A 56 -22.96 17.41 10.64
N THR A 57 -23.32 18.68 10.72
CA THR A 57 -24.65 19.17 10.35
C THR A 57 -24.70 19.46 8.85
N LEU A 58 -25.58 18.77 8.13
CA LEU A 58 -26.02 19.13 6.78
C LEU A 58 -27.30 19.95 6.90
N ARG A 59 -27.25 21.23 6.51
CA ARG A 59 -28.40 22.13 6.65
C ARG A 59 -29.55 21.68 5.76
N GLY A 60 -30.74 21.59 6.33
CA GLY A 60 -31.97 21.30 5.59
C GLY A 60 -32.97 22.45 5.66
N LYS A 61 -34.02 22.37 4.85
CA LYS A 61 -35.09 23.39 4.86
C LYS A 61 -35.92 23.34 6.15
N ALA A 62 -36.33 22.14 6.56
CA ALA A 62 -37.17 21.94 7.74
C ALA A 62 -36.38 21.34 8.91
N HIS A 63 -35.46 20.42 8.63
CA HIS A 63 -34.64 19.74 9.61
C HIS A 63 -33.24 19.52 9.07
N ASP A 64 -32.24 19.70 9.91
CA ASP A 64 -30.87 19.35 9.59
C ASP A 64 -30.67 17.83 9.63
N VAL A 65 -29.73 17.35 8.83
CA VAL A 65 -29.29 15.95 8.83
C VAL A 65 -27.92 15.87 9.49
N LEU A 66 -27.80 15.01 10.51
CA LEU A 66 -26.54 14.79 11.23
C LEU A 66 -25.80 13.58 10.64
N VAL A 67 -24.62 13.80 10.08
CA VAL A 67 -23.82 12.75 9.42
C VAL A 67 -22.51 12.47 10.14
N PRO A 68 -21.99 11.23 10.16
CA PRO A 68 -20.64 10.93 10.62
C PRO A 68 -19.55 11.68 9.84
N TYR A 69 -18.36 11.76 10.43
CA TYR A 69 -17.16 12.36 9.80
C TYR A 69 -16.52 11.51 8.70
N ILE A 70 -17.13 10.39 8.32
CA ILE A 70 -16.73 9.55 7.18
C ILE A 70 -18.01 9.14 6.44
N CYS A 71 -17.99 9.26 5.11
CA CYS A 71 -19.03 8.76 4.23
C CYS A 71 -18.55 7.49 3.50
N ILE A 72 -19.41 6.48 3.40
CA ILE A 72 -19.08 5.20 2.77
C ILE A 72 -19.55 5.21 1.32
N GLY A 73 -18.60 5.19 0.39
CA GLY A 73 -18.86 5.12 -1.05
C GLY A 73 -19.23 3.72 -1.52
N ALA A 74 -20.45 3.54 -2.00
CA ALA A 74 -20.99 2.26 -2.46
C ALA A 74 -20.79 2.00 -3.96
N TRP A 75 -19.93 2.75 -4.67
CA TRP A 75 -19.71 2.53 -6.11
C TRP A 75 -19.25 1.09 -6.42
N SER A 76 -18.36 0.54 -5.59
CA SER A 76 -17.90 -0.86 -5.76
C SER A 76 -18.98 -1.91 -5.45
N TRP A 77 -20.11 -1.54 -4.86
CA TRP A 77 -21.19 -2.47 -4.52
C TRP A 77 -22.08 -2.65 -5.74
N GLY A 78 -21.95 -3.78 -6.45
CA GLY A 78 -22.72 -4.09 -7.65
C GLY A 78 -22.06 -3.69 -8.98
N ASP A 79 -20.94 -2.95 -8.97
CA ASP A 79 -20.29 -2.49 -10.19
C ASP A 79 -19.41 -3.55 -10.86
N LYS A 80 -19.84 -3.99 -12.05
CA LYS A 80 -19.19 -5.05 -12.83
C LYS A 80 -18.13 -4.48 -13.79
N ALA A 81 -18.28 -3.22 -14.20
CA ALA A 81 -17.41 -2.58 -15.17
C ALA A 81 -16.00 -2.29 -14.62
N THR A 82 -15.93 -1.56 -13.51
CA THR A 82 -14.68 -1.06 -12.91
C THR A 82 -14.18 -1.98 -11.80
N TRP A 83 -15.09 -2.40 -10.90
CA TRP A 83 -14.73 -3.10 -9.66
C TRP A 83 -14.84 -4.63 -9.74
N LYS A 84 -15.30 -5.14 -10.89
CA LYS A 84 -15.49 -6.57 -11.19
C LYS A 84 -16.30 -7.27 -10.10
N TYR A 85 -17.39 -6.63 -9.69
CA TYR A 85 -18.27 -7.14 -8.64
C TYR A 85 -18.80 -8.54 -9.00
N ASP A 86 -18.67 -9.43 -8.02
CA ASP A 86 -19.23 -10.77 -8.03
C ASP A 86 -20.08 -10.98 -6.76
N ALA A 87 -21.33 -11.43 -6.92
CA ALA A 87 -22.27 -11.46 -5.80
C ALA A 87 -21.91 -12.52 -4.76
N GLU A 88 -21.38 -13.68 -5.16
CA GLU A 88 -21.02 -14.76 -4.25
C GLU A 88 -19.78 -14.39 -3.42
N ARG A 89 -18.80 -13.74 -4.07
CA ARG A 89 -17.56 -13.29 -3.42
C ARG A 89 -17.73 -12.02 -2.60
N ASP A 90 -18.36 -10.98 -3.17
CA ASP A 90 -18.28 -9.62 -2.60
C ASP A 90 -19.43 -9.30 -1.64
N LEU A 91 -20.64 -9.80 -1.87
CA LEU A 91 -21.78 -9.47 -1.00
C LEU A 91 -21.57 -9.91 0.47
N PRO A 92 -21.03 -11.11 0.77
CA PRO A 92 -20.71 -11.49 2.14
C PRO A 92 -19.68 -10.55 2.79
N ARG A 93 -18.68 -10.09 2.03
CA ARG A 93 -17.64 -9.17 2.51
C ARG A 93 -18.19 -7.78 2.78
N ILE A 94 -19.09 -7.29 1.93
CA ILE A 94 -19.82 -6.03 2.12
C ILE A 94 -20.71 -6.12 3.36
N ARG A 95 -21.42 -7.24 3.58
CA ARG A 95 -22.22 -7.45 4.81
C ARG A 95 -21.36 -7.45 6.07
N ALA A 96 -20.18 -8.08 6.03
CA ALA A 96 -19.24 -8.04 7.14
C ALA A 96 -18.74 -6.62 7.42
N ALA A 97 -18.42 -5.85 6.38
CA ALA A 97 -18.04 -4.44 6.51
C ALA A 97 -19.17 -3.60 7.13
N TRP A 98 -20.38 -3.72 6.58
CA TRP A 98 -21.55 -3.00 7.09
C TRP A 98 -21.84 -3.32 8.55
N SER A 99 -21.73 -4.59 8.95
CA SER A 99 -21.91 -5.01 10.34
C SER A 99 -20.96 -4.27 11.29
N LYS A 100 -19.66 -4.19 10.95
CA LYS A 100 -18.66 -3.48 11.77
C LYS A 100 -18.94 -1.98 11.83
N LEU A 101 -19.23 -1.35 10.69
CA LEU A 101 -19.56 0.08 10.60
C LEU A 101 -20.79 0.44 11.42
N ARG A 102 -21.84 -0.39 11.37
CA ARG A 102 -23.07 -0.22 12.16
C ARG A 102 -22.80 -0.24 13.66
N GLN A 103 -21.95 -1.15 14.13
CA GLN A 103 -21.63 -1.27 15.56
C GLN A 103 -21.04 0.02 16.15
N VAL A 104 -20.22 0.74 15.37
CA VAL A 104 -19.57 1.98 15.80
C VAL A 104 -20.35 3.25 15.42
N GLY A 105 -21.46 3.12 14.68
CA GLY A 105 -22.33 4.23 14.29
C GLY A 105 -21.86 5.02 13.06
N LEU A 106 -21.05 4.40 12.18
CA LEU A 106 -20.60 4.96 10.90
C LEU A 106 -21.54 4.49 9.77
N THR A 107 -22.77 5.01 9.76
CA THR A 107 -23.87 4.51 8.93
C THR A 107 -24.30 5.50 7.82
N PHE A 108 -23.38 6.30 7.30
CA PHE A 108 -23.64 7.21 6.19
C PHE A 108 -23.10 6.66 4.87
N VAL A 109 -24.00 6.33 3.94
CA VAL A 109 -23.67 5.69 2.66
C VAL A 109 -23.99 6.62 1.50
N ASP A 110 -23.07 6.74 0.56
CA ASP A 110 -23.24 7.39 -0.74
C ASP A 110 -23.35 6.35 -1.85
N THR A 111 -24.39 6.45 -2.67
CA THR A 111 -24.62 5.59 -3.84
C THR A 111 -25.06 6.43 -5.04
N ALA A 112 -25.37 5.80 -6.17
CA ALA A 112 -25.95 6.43 -7.34
C ALA A 112 -26.65 5.38 -8.23
N PRO A 113 -27.67 5.77 -9.00
CA PRO A 113 -28.34 4.88 -9.96
C PRO A 113 -27.40 4.36 -11.07
N ALA A 114 -26.31 5.07 -11.34
CA ALA A 114 -25.31 4.66 -12.34
C ALA A 114 -24.36 3.55 -11.84
N TYR A 115 -24.30 3.30 -10.52
CA TYR A 115 -23.38 2.31 -9.95
C TYR A 115 -23.98 0.92 -10.08
N GLY A 116 -23.33 0.06 -10.87
CA GLY A 116 -23.82 -1.29 -11.17
C GLY A 116 -25.21 -1.31 -11.82
N ASP A 117 -25.55 -0.30 -12.64
CA ASP A 117 -26.89 -0.14 -13.22
C ASP A 117 -28.01 -0.19 -12.16
N GLY A 118 -27.77 0.44 -11.01
CA GLY A 118 -28.67 0.55 -9.88
C GLY A 118 -28.55 -0.60 -8.86
N ASP A 119 -27.68 -1.58 -9.08
CA ASP A 119 -27.45 -2.67 -8.12
C ASP A 119 -26.86 -2.14 -6.80
N SER A 120 -26.07 -1.06 -6.84
CA SER A 120 -25.59 -0.41 -5.61
C SER A 120 -26.73 0.06 -4.71
N GLU A 121 -27.77 0.69 -5.28
CA GLU A 121 -28.96 1.11 -4.54
C GLU A 121 -29.74 -0.10 -3.99
N ARG A 122 -29.88 -1.18 -4.78
CA ARG A 122 -30.53 -2.42 -4.32
C ARG A 122 -29.78 -3.09 -3.17
N ILE A 123 -28.45 -3.14 -3.25
CA ILE A 123 -27.59 -3.69 -2.18
C ILE A 123 -27.74 -2.83 -0.92
N CYS A 124 -27.71 -1.50 -1.03
CA CYS A 124 -27.96 -0.61 0.11
C CYS A 124 -29.32 -0.89 0.77
N GLY A 125 -30.39 -0.99 -0.02
CA GLY A 125 -31.73 -1.35 0.49
C GLY A 125 -31.73 -2.69 1.24
N GLN A 126 -31.02 -3.70 0.74
CA GLN A 126 -30.87 -4.99 1.44
C GLN A 126 -30.10 -4.89 2.76
N LEU A 127 -29.11 -4.01 2.85
CA LEU A 127 -28.30 -3.81 4.06
C LEU A 127 -29.08 -3.05 5.15
N PHE A 128 -30.05 -2.23 4.75
CA PHE A 128 -30.84 -1.40 5.67
C PHE A 128 -32.16 -2.05 6.13
N LYS A 129 -32.55 -3.18 5.52
CA LYS A 129 -33.87 -3.81 5.71
C LYS A 129 -34.29 -4.01 7.18
N ASP A 130 -33.33 -4.30 8.06
CA ASP A 130 -33.56 -4.57 9.49
C ASP A 130 -33.12 -3.40 10.39
N MET A 131 -33.01 -2.20 9.83
CA MET A 131 -32.63 -0.98 10.54
C MET A 131 -33.80 0.00 10.57
N ARG A 132 -33.92 0.73 11.67
CA ARG A 132 -34.84 1.86 11.72
C ARG A 132 -34.31 2.97 10.83
N ARG A 133 -35.21 3.73 10.20
CA ARG A 133 -34.83 4.73 9.18
C ARG A 133 -33.87 5.79 9.71
N GLU A 134 -33.96 6.13 10.98
CA GLU A 134 -33.10 7.09 11.69
C GLU A 134 -31.70 6.55 12.06
N GLU A 135 -31.44 5.24 11.91
CA GLU A 135 -30.15 4.62 12.25
C GLU A 135 -29.11 4.73 11.13
N PHE A 136 -29.50 5.15 9.93
CA PHE A 136 -28.63 5.28 8.78
C PHE A 136 -28.95 6.54 7.97
N ILE A 137 -27.93 7.03 7.26
CA ILE A 137 -28.05 8.14 6.32
C ILE A 137 -27.74 7.61 4.93
N ILE A 138 -28.58 7.93 3.96
CA ILE A 138 -28.39 7.56 2.56
C ILE A 138 -28.36 8.79 1.66
N GLN A 139 -27.32 8.86 0.85
CA GLN A 139 -27.11 9.84 -0.20
C GLN A 139 -27.17 9.16 -1.57
N THR A 140 -27.97 9.69 -2.49
CA THR A 140 -27.99 9.25 -3.90
C THR A 140 -27.96 10.45 -4.85
N LYS A 141 -27.88 10.20 -6.15
CA LYS A 141 -27.59 11.22 -7.15
C LYS A 141 -28.52 11.17 -8.36
N TRP A 142 -28.77 12.33 -8.93
CA TRP A 142 -29.38 12.51 -10.24
C TRP A 142 -28.30 12.76 -11.30
N MET A 143 -28.41 12.08 -12.45
CA MET A 143 -27.55 12.32 -13.60
C MET A 143 -28.39 12.86 -14.78
N SER A 144 -27.94 13.97 -15.38
CA SER A 144 -28.60 14.64 -16.50
C SER A 144 -28.37 13.94 -17.85
N TRP A 145 -28.75 12.66 -17.96
CA TRP A 145 -28.70 11.93 -19.24
C TRP A 145 -29.71 12.50 -20.25
N PRO A 146 -29.43 12.46 -21.57
CA PRO A 146 -30.37 12.84 -22.62
C PRO A 146 -31.44 11.76 -22.83
N ASP A 147 -32.23 11.48 -21.79
CA ASP A 147 -33.38 10.59 -21.85
C ASP A 147 -34.71 11.38 -21.85
N PRO A 148 -35.84 10.78 -22.27
CA PRO A 148 -37.11 11.47 -22.39
C PRO A 148 -37.57 12.16 -21.09
N THR A 149 -37.21 11.63 -19.93
CA THR A 149 -37.57 12.21 -18.63
C THR A 149 -36.85 13.54 -18.44
N ASN A 150 -35.55 13.59 -18.74
CA ASN A 150 -34.74 14.79 -18.57
C ASN A 150 -35.00 15.82 -19.69
N VAL A 151 -35.30 15.37 -20.91
CA VAL A 151 -35.56 16.25 -22.06
C VAL A 151 -36.95 16.88 -22.03
N PHE A 152 -38.00 16.10 -21.72
CA PHE A 152 -39.39 16.57 -21.85
C PHE A 152 -40.02 17.00 -20.52
N LEU A 153 -39.62 16.44 -19.37
CA LEU A 153 -40.24 16.75 -18.08
C LEU A 153 -39.48 17.80 -17.25
N GLN A 154 -38.29 18.22 -17.72
CA GLN A 154 -37.49 19.31 -17.15
C GLN A 154 -37.35 19.17 -15.61
N SER A 155 -37.93 20.09 -14.81
CA SER A 155 -37.84 20.07 -13.34
C SER A 155 -38.49 18.82 -12.69
N HIS A 156 -39.53 18.24 -13.29
CA HIS A 156 -40.17 17.01 -12.80
C HIS A 156 -39.32 15.76 -13.07
N GLY A 157 -38.31 15.86 -13.95
CA GLY A 157 -37.39 14.77 -14.23
C GLY A 157 -36.60 14.35 -12.99
N LEU A 158 -36.12 15.31 -12.20
CA LEU A 158 -35.37 15.04 -10.97
C LEU A 158 -36.19 14.24 -9.96
N GLU A 159 -37.45 14.65 -9.75
CA GLU A 159 -38.37 13.98 -8.84
C GLU A 159 -38.67 12.55 -9.30
N ASN A 160 -38.99 12.35 -10.58
CA ASN A 160 -39.27 11.02 -11.13
C ASN A 160 -38.07 10.07 -11.01
N LYS A 161 -36.85 10.58 -11.25
CA LYS A 161 -35.63 9.79 -11.06
C LYS A 161 -35.39 9.47 -9.60
N LEU A 162 -35.65 10.40 -8.68
CA LEU A 162 -35.55 10.15 -7.25
C LEU A 162 -36.55 9.07 -6.81
N ARG A 163 -37.81 9.12 -7.27
CA ARG A 163 -38.80 8.06 -7.01
C ARG A 163 -38.32 6.70 -7.49
N SER A 164 -37.72 6.63 -8.68
CA SER A 164 -37.10 5.39 -9.16
C SER A 164 -35.93 4.90 -8.27
N SER A 165 -35.13 5.81 -7.71
CA SER A 165 -34.07 5.47 -6.74
C SER A 165 -34.65 4.96 -5.42
N LEU A 166 -35.70 5.62 -4.92
CA LEU A 166 -36.44 5.23 -3.72
C LEU A 166 -37.03 3.81 -3.84
N GLU A 167 -37.59 3.47 -5.00
CA GLU A 167 -38.06 2.10 -5.30
C GLU A 167 -36.94 1.06 -5.20
N ARG A 168 -35.75 1.34 -5.74
CA ARG A 168 -34.60 0.41 -5.67
C ARG A 168 -34.05 0.28 -4.25
N LEU A 169 -34.03 1.38 -3.50
CA LEU A 169 -33.61 1.41 -2.10
C LEU A 169 -34.65 0.78 -1.17
N GLY A 170 -35.93 0.72 -1.58
CA GLY A 170 -37.04 0.33 -0.72
C GLY A 170 -37.33 1.36 0.38
N LEU A 171 -37.20 2.65 0.06
CA LEU A 171 -37.33 3.76 1.03
C LEU A 171 -38.37 4.79 0.57
N GLU A 172 -38.90 5.56 1.51
CA GLU A 172 -39.82 6.67 1.21
C GLU A 172 -39.09 7.99 0.96
N TYR A 173 -37.90 8.16 1.53
CA TYR A 173 -37.07 9.35 1.36
C TYR A 173 -35.58 9.03 1.50
N VAL A 174 -34.74 9.87 0.88
CA VAL A 174 -33.28 9.90 1.09
C VAL A 174 -32.89 11.09 1.98
N ASP A 175 -31.75 11.00 2.65
CA ASP A 175 -31.28 12.10 3.50
C ASP A 175 -30.63 13.20 2.66
N VAL A 176 -29.90 12.82 1.61
CA VAL A 176 -29.21 13.75 0.71
C VAL A 176 -29.46 13.36 -0.74
N TYR A 177 -29.88 14.31 -1.58
CA TYR A 177 -30.00 14.11 -3.02
C TYR A 177 -29.11 15.08 -3.79
N LEU A 178 -28.16 14.53 -4.56
CA LEU A 178 -27.17 15.32 -5.29
C LEU A 178 -27.46 15.42 -6.78
N VAL A 179 -27.06 16.53 -7.40
CA VAL A 179 -26.83 16.58 -8.85
C VAL A 179 -25.42 16.06 -9.14
N HIS A 180 -25.27 15.04 -9.99
CA HIS A 180 -24.00 14.31 -10.16
C HIS A 180 -22.93 15.07 -10.99
N GLY A 181 -23.30 16.16 -11.67
CA GLY A 181 -22.37 16.99 -12.44
C GLY A 181 -22.96 18.34 -12.86
N PRO A 182 -22.13 19.34 -13.21
CA PRO A 182 -22.57 20.71 -13.47
C PRO A 182 -23.20 20.88 -14.86
N THR A 183 -22.87 20.00 -15.79
CA THR A 183 -23.43 20.01 -17.14
C THR A 183 -24.80 19.35 -17.15
N HIS A 184 -25.84 20.17 -17.26
CA HIS A 184 -27.22 19.72 -17.35
C HIS A 184 -27.91 20.32 -18.60
N LEU A 185 -28.84 19.58 -19.20
CA LEU A 185 -29.58 20.02 -20.39
C LEU A 185 -30.54 21.18 -20.10
N SER A 186 -31.08 21.23 -18.88
CA SER A 186 -31.96 22.29 -18.41
C SER A 186 -31.17 23.52 -17.93
N MET A 187 -31.83 24.64 -17.66
CA MET A 187 -31.18 25.76 -16.95
C MET A 187 -30.94 25.40 -15.48
N ILE A 188 -29.92 25.99 -14.85
CA ILE A 188 -29.58 25.73 -13.45
C ILE A 188 -30.74 26.07 -12.50
N SER A 189 -31.52 27.11 -12.80
CA SER A 189 -32.75 27.48 -12.08
C SER A 189 -33.82 26.39 -12.14
N THR A 190 -33.99 25.74 -13.30
CA THR A 190 -34.93 24.61 -13.47
C THR A 190 -34.48 23.39 -12.65
N VAL A 191 -33.17 23.13 -12.61
CA VAL A 191 -32.59 22.06 -11.79
C VAL A 191 -32.78 22.36 -10.30
N ALA A 192 -32.50 23.60 -9.86
CA ALA A 192 -32.73 24.06 -8.49
C ALA A 192 -34.19 23.93 -8.07
N GLN A 193 -35.14 24.31 -8.94
CA GLN A 193 -36.57 24.10 -8.70
C GLN A 193 -36.90 22.61 -8.54
N GLY A 194 -36.33 21.72 -9.36
CA GLY A 194 -36.54 20.28 -9.25
C GLY A 194 -36.01 19.69 -7.94
N LEU A 195 -34.83 20.11 -7.49
CA LEU A 195 -34.28 19.76 -6.17
C LEU A 195 -35.17 20.28 -5.04
N ALA A 196 -35.63 21.53 -5.13
CA ALA A 196 -36.53 22.12 -4.14
C ALA A 196 -37.87 21.37 -4.08
N ASN A 197 -38.41 20.92 -5.22
CA ASN A 197 -39.61 20.09 -5.26
C ASN A 197 -39.39 18.76 -4.54
N CYS A 198 -38.24 18.10 -4.74
CA CYS A 198 -37.91 16.86 -4.02
C CYS A 198 -37.90 17.05 -2.50
N VAL A 199 -37.40 18.19 -2.00
CA VAL A 199 -37.41 18.54 -0.57
C VAL A 199 -38.83 18.85 -0.08
N ASN A 200 -39.55 19.71 -0.80
CA ASN A 200 -40.91 20.13 -0.42
C ASN A 200 -41.89 18.95 -0.42
N ASN A 201 -41.71 17.99 -1.31
CA ASN A 201 -42.51 16.77 -1.40
C ASN A 201 -42.03 15.66 -0.44
N GLY A 202 -41.04 15.93 0.41
CA GLY A 202 -40.55 15.01 1.43
C GLY A 202 -39.71 13.83 0.91
N LEU A 203 -39.31 13.84 -0.37
CA LEU A 203 -38.54 12.76 -0.99
C LEU A 203 -37.04 12.84 -0.65
N ALA A 204 -36.55 14.03 -0.32
CA ALA A 204 -35.20 14.28 0.19
C ALA A 204 -35.22 15.22 1.40
N ARG A 205 -34.36 15.00 2.40
CA ARG A 205 -34.22 15.94 3.54
C ARG A 205 -33.36 17.14 3.21
N THR A 206 -32.26 16.89 2.49
CA THR A 206 -31.29 17.91 2.05
C THR A 206 -30.90 17.65 0.61
N VAL A 207 -30.30 18.67 -0.04
CA VAL A 207 -29.84 18.58 -1.43
C VAL A 207 -28.40 19.06 -1.54
N GLY A 208 -27.73 18.59 -2.57
CA GLY A 208 -26.35 18.98 -2.84
C GLY A 208 -26.00 18.86 -4.32
N VAL A 209 -24.72 19.04 -4.60
CA VAL A 209 -24.14 18.91 -5.94
C VAL A 209 -22.84 18.11 -5.86
N ALA A 210 -22.44 17.53 -6.99
CA ALA A 210 -21.18 16.84 -7.13
C ALA A 210 -20.45 17.37 -8.38
N ASN A 211 -19.14 17.53 -8.27
CA ASN A 211 -18.27 18.10 -9.29
C ASN A 211 -18.69 19.53 -9.69
N TYR A 212 -19.09 20.38 -8.75
CA TYR A 212 -19.30 21.80 -9.04
C TYR A 212 -18.07 22.57 -8.61
N ASP A 213 -17.54 23.41 -9.50
CA ASP A 213 -16.51 24.37 -9.12
C ASP A 213 -17.09 25.45 -8.19
N LYS A 214 -16.26 26.42 -7.80
CA LYS A 214 -16.69 27.50 -6.89
C LYS A 214 -17.85 28.31 -7.46
N ASP A 215 -17.78 28.70 -8.72
CA ASP A 215 -18.74 29.64 -9.31
C ASP A 215 -20.07 28.94 -9.60
N ASP A 216 -20.03 27.71 -10.11
CA ASP A 216 -21.23 26.91 -10.34
C ASP A 216 -21.91 26.52 -9.03
N MET A 217 -21.14 26.17 -7.99
CA MET A 217 -21.67 25.91 -6.65
C MET A 217 -22.39 27.15 -6.10
N ILE A 218 -21.79 28.34 -6.22
CA ILE A 218 -22.42 29.61 -5.81
C ILE A 218 -23.72 29.85 -6.57
N LYS A 219 -23.72 29.67 -7.91
CA LYS A 219 -24.94 29.84 -8.73
C LYS A 219 -26.05 28.90 -8.27
N MET A 220 -25.74 27.61 -8.06
CA MET A 220 -26.73 26.64 -7.58
C MET A 220 -27.28 27.02 -6.20
N ALA A 221 -26.41 27.40 -5.26
CA ALA A 221 -26.82 27.83 -3.92
C ALA A 221 -27.77 29.03 -4.00
N ASN A 222 -27.42 30.06 -4.79
CA ASN A 222 -28.24 31.25 -4.95
C ASN A 222 -29.61 30.94 -5.60
N GLU A 223 -29.69 29.99 -6.54
CA GLU A 223 -30.97 29.57 -7.12
C GLU A 223 -31.83 28.79 -6.13
N LEU A 224 -31.24 27.89 -5.33
CA LEU A 224 -31.95 27.13 -4.30
C LEU A 224 -32.47 28.02 -3.16
N ASP A 225 -31.73 29.06 -2.79
CA ASP A 225 -32.14 30.04 -1.78
C ASP A 225 -33.45 30.73 -2.13
N LYS A 226 -33.76 30.93 -3.43
CA LYS A 226 -35.06 31.48 -3.89
C LYS A 226 -36.24 30.58 -3.52
N HIS A 227 -36.00 29.31 -3.22
CA HIS A 227 -36.99 28.34 -2.78
C HIS A 227 -36.93 28.04 -1.27
N GLY A 228 -36.05 28.75 -0.53
CA GLY A 228 -35.79 28.54 0.89
C GLY A 228 -35.16 27.18 1.19
N VAL A 229 -34.42 26.60 0.24
CA VAL A 229 -33.73 25.31 0.41
C VAL A 229 -32.23 25.58 0.45
N PRO A 230 -31.53 25.31 1.54
CA PRO A 230 -30.07 25.46 1.56
C PRO A 230 -29.40 24.38 0.72
N LEU A 231 -28.34 24.75 0.00
CA LEU A 231 -27.39 23.76 -0.54
C LEU A 231 -26.58 23.18 0.63
N ALA A 232 -26.58 21.86 0.79
CA ALA A 232 -26.00 21.21 1.98
C ALA A 232 -24.60 20.63 1.73
N VAL A 233 -24.36 20.08 0.53
CA VAL A 233 -23.12 19.36 0.18
C VAL A 233 -22.62 19.77 -1.20
N ASN A 234 -21.31 19.93 -1.34
CA ASN A 234 -20.62 19.88 -2.63
C ASN A 234 -19.58 18.74 -2.61
N GLN A 235 -19.78 17.72 -3.43
CA GLN A 235 -18.95 16.52 -3.48
C GLN A 235 -17.96 16.59 -4.66
N CYS A 236 -16.65 16.66 -4.39
CA CYS A 236 -15.60 16.80 -5.42
C CYS A 236 -14.41 15.84 -5.17
N GLU A 237 -13.53 15.67 -6.16
CA GLU A 237 -12.30 14.88 -5.96
C GLU A 237 -11.38 15.62 -4.98
N TYR A 238 -10.95 14.93 -3.93
CA TYR A 238 -10.00 15.49 -2.98
C TYR A 238 -9.22 14.39 -2.27
N SER A 239 -7.90 14.53 -2.22
CA SER A 239 -7.00 13.65 -1.49
C SER A 239 -5.68 14.37 -1.19
N VAL A 240 -4.76 13.71 -0.46
CA VAL A 240 -3.40 14.22 -0.21
C VAL A 240 -2.69 14.68 -1.50
N ILE A 241 -2.95 14.00 -2.62
CA ILE A 241 -2.29 14.23 -3.91
C ILE A 241 -3.16 14.97 -4.93
N ARG A 242 -4.42 15.28 -4.58
CA ARG A 242 -5.37 16.04 -5.41
C ARG A 242 -6.00 17.13 -4.55
N ARG A 243 -5.35 18.30 -4.50
CA ARG A 243 -5.66 19.39 -3.56
C ARG A 243 -6.14 20.69 -4.23
N ASN A 244 -6.42 20.69 -5.54
CA ASN A 244 -6.91 21.87 -6.25
C ASN A 244 -8.05 22.63 -5.56
N PRO A 245 -9.05 21.97 -4.94
CA PRO A 245 -10.10 22.64 -4.18
C PRO A 245 -9.62 23.63 -3.11
N GLU A 246 -8.41 23.44 -2.59
CA GLU A 246 -7.75 24.37 -1.67
C GLU A 246 -7.29 25.65 -2.39
N VAL A 247 -6.70 25.53 -3.58
CA VAL A 247 -6.06 26.66 -4.26
C VAL A 247 -7.06 27.66 -4.81
N HIS A 248 -8.15 27.18 -5.39
CA HIS A 248 -9.18 28.08 -5.95
C HIS A 248 -10.22 28.55 -4.91
N GLY A 249 -10.04 28.15 -3.64
CA GLY A 249 -10.85 28.58 -2.50
C GLY A 249 -12.24 27.97 -2.41
N LEU A 250 -12.47 26.81 -3.05
CA LEU A 250 -13.79 26.17 -3.04
C LEU A 250 -14.15 25.63 -1.64
N ILE A 251 -13.18 25.04 -0.93
CA ILE A 251 -13.41 24.53 0.44
C ILE A 251 -13.76 25.69 1.37
N ARG A 252 -13.02 26.79 1.30
CA ARG A 252 -13.29 28.03 2.05
C ARG A 252 -14.67 28.60 1.77
N GLU A 253 -15.06 28.71 0.49
CA GLU A 253 -16.36 29.24 0.10
C GLU A 253 -17.50 28.34 0.60
N CYS A 254 -17.35 27.01 0.47
CA CYS A 254 -18.31 26.05 1.03
C CYS A 254 -18.51 26.30 2.52
N ARG A 255 -17.41 26.41 3.29
CA ARG A 255 -17.45 26.68 4.73
C ARG A 255 -18.13 28.01 5.07
N GLN A 256 -17.80 29.10 4.37
CA GLN A 256 -18.40 30.42 4.60
C GLN A 256 -19.92 30.41 4.37
N ARG A 257 -20.38 29.59 3.43
CA ARG A 257 -21.80 29.42 3.13
C ARG A 257 -22.50 28.39 4.01
N GLY A 258 -21.80 27.63 4.85
CA GLY A 258 -22.37 26.51 5.61
C GLY A 258 -22.74 25.32 4.74
N ILE A 259 -21.95 25.07 3.69
CA ILE A 259 -22.02 23.92 2.78
C ILE A 259 -20.87 22.97 3.15
N VAL A 260 -21.16 21.68 3.28
CA VAL A 260 -20.14 20.68 3.56
C VAL A 260 -19.42 20.30 2.28
N PHE A 261 -18.10 20.43 2.28
CA PHE A 261 -17.27 19.91 1.19
C PHE A 261 -16.97 18.42 1.44
N GLN A 262 -17.36 17.57 0.50
CA GLN A 262 -17.19 16.11 0.61
C GLN A 262 -16.19 15.61 -0.44
N GLY A 263 -15.14 14.93 0.00
CA GLY A 263 -14.02 14.51 -0.85
C GLY A 263 -14.11 13.04 -1.29
N TYR A 264 -14.44 12.76 -2.55
CA TYR A 264 -14.31 11.40 -3.10
C TYR A 264 -12.89 11.10 -3.57
N ALA A 265 -12.60 9.82 -3.80
CA ALA A 265 -11.26 9.32 -4.09
C ALA A 265 -10.23 9.73 -3.01
N SER A 266 -10.67 9.83 -1.75
CA SER A 266 -9.82 10.20 -0.61
C SER A 266 -8.56 9.34 -0.48
N LEU A 267 -8.62 8.06 -0.88
CA LEU A 267 -7.49 7.11 -0.90
C LEU A 267 -6.84 6.94 -2.29
N GLY A 268 -7.20 7.74 -3.28
CA GLY A 268 -6.69 7.63 -4.66
C GLY A 268 -6.92 6.25 -5.31
N GLU A 269 -8.11 5.66 -5.11
CA GLU A 269 -8.46 4.29 -5.50
C GLU A 269 -7.52 3.21 -4.94
N GLY A 270 -6.96 3.47 -3.76
CA GLY A 270 -6.05 2.57 -3.05
C GLY A 270 -4.58 2.93 -3.22
N ARG A 271 -4.23 3.87 -4.09
CA ARG A 271 -2.84 4.36 -4.24
C ARG A 271 -2.26 4.91 -2.94
N LEU A 272 -3.11 5.50 -2.09
CA LEU A 272 -2.73 6.05 -0.78
C LEU A 272 -3.03 5.09 0.39
N SER A 273 -3.10 3.78 0.15
CA SER A 273 -3.40 2.77 1.18
C SER A 273 -2.26 1.79 1.46
N ASN A 274 -1.10 1.99 0.82
CA ASN A 274 0.03 1.05 0.80
C ASN A 274 -0.27 -0.33 0.14
N LYS A 275 -1.34 -0.41 -0.64
CA LYS A 275 -1.70 -1.60 -1.42
C LYS A 275 -0.89 -1.75 -2.72
N TYR A 276 -0.43 -0.63 -3.27
CA TYR A 276 0.24 -0.56 -4.57
C TYR A 276 1.64 0.04 -4.41
N SER A 277 2.52 -0.30 -5.35
CA SER A 277 3.90 0.20 -5.44
C SER A 277 4.28 0.41 -6.92
N ARG A 278 5.48 0.94 -7.21
CA ARG A 278 5.96 1.05 -8.60
C ARG A 278 6.11 -0.28 -9.34
N PHE A 279 6.13 -1.40 -8.62
CA PHE A 279 6.18 -2.74 -9.22
C PHE A 279 4.84 -3.49 -9.14
N HIS A 280 3.92 -3.02 -8.29
CA HIS A 280 2.56 -3.52 -8.19
C HIS A 280 1.58 -2.37 -8.39
N GLU A 281 1.41 -1.98 -9.65
CA GLU A 281 0.56 -0.85 -10.02
C GLU A 281 -0.94 -1.20 -9.93
N PRO A 282 -1.81 -0.21 -9.69
CA PRO A 282 -3.26 -0.40 -9.72
C PRO A 282 -3.75 -0.83 -11.12
N PRO A 283 -4.91 -1.53 -11.20
CA PRO A 283 -5.51 -1.88 -12.48
C PRO A 283 -5.70 -0.65 -13.39
N ARG A 284 -5.51 -0.81 -14.71
CA ARG A 284 -5.69 0.29 -15.68
C ARG A 284 -7.09 0.93 -15.70
N THR A 285 -8.09 0.23 -15.15
CA THR A 285 -9.46 0.76 -15.00
C THR A 285 -9.58 1.80 -13.89
N TYR A 286 -8.59 1.93 -13.01
CA TYR A 286 -8.57 2.83 -11.86
C TYR A 286 -7.96 4.16 -12.30
N ARG A 287 -8.82 5.12 -12.64
CA ARG A 287 -8.46 6.37 -13.30
C ARG A 287 -8.41 7.59 -12.37
N PHE A 288 -9.04 7.54 -11.21
CA PHE A 288 -8.98 8.65 -10.25
C PHE A 288 -7.61 8.71 -9.58
N SER A 289 -7.10 9.92 -9.38
CA SER A 289 -5.78 10.13 -8.81
C SER A 289 -4.67 9.27 -9.48
N SER A 290 -4.74 9.09 -10.80
CA SER A 290 -3.93 8.14 -11.61
C SER A 290 -2.47 8.54 -11.83
N TYR A 291 -1.81 8.97 -10.75
CA TYR A 291 -0.37 9.14 -10.74
C TYR A 291 0.35 7.80 -10.90
N PRO A 292 1.46 7.76 -11.64
CA PRO A 292 2.40 6.64 -11.59
C PRO A 292 2.88 6.42 -10.16
N MET A 293 2.96 5.17 -9.72
CA MET A 293 3.27 4.86 -8.32
C MET A 293 4.67 5.34 -7.90
N HIS A 294 5.65 5.35 -8.82
CA HIS A 294 6.99 5.88 -8.54
C HIS A 294 7.00 7.37 -8.18
N MET A 295 6.04 8.15 -8.68
CA MET A 295 5.89 9.56 -8.28
C MET A 295 5.31 9.69 -6.88
N LEU A 296 4.56 8.69 -6.41
CA LEU A 296 3.90 8.71 -5.11
C LEU A 296 4.78 8.17 -3.98
N GLU A 297 5.85 7.44 -4.28
CA GLU A 297 6.80 6.86 -3.29
C GLU A 297 7.20 7.87 -2.19
N PRO A 298 7.63 9.12 -2.48
CA PRO A 298 7.98 10.07 -1.42
C PRO A 298 6.80 10.39 -0.49
N THR A 299 5.59 10.54 -1.05
CA THR A 299 4.37 10.82 -0.26
C THR A 299 4.01 9.62 0.60
N LEU A 300 4.06 8.41 0.02
CA LEU A 300 3.78 7.17 0.73
C LEU A 300 4.74 6.95 1.90
N ASN A 301 6.04 7.18 1.71
CA ASN A 301 7.04 7.07 2.77
C ASN A 301 6.74 7.99 3.96
N VAL A 302 6.25 9.22 3.72
CA VAL A 302 5.85 10.13 4.79
C VAL A 302 4.59 9.63 5.50
N LEU A 303 3.58 9.19 4.74
CA LEU A 303 2.34 8.67 5.30
C LEU A 303 2.59 7.40 6.14
N GLU A 304 3.45 6.50 5.67
CA GLU A 304 3.87 5.29 6.37
C GLU A 304 4.59 5.60 7.67
N ARG A 305 5.56 6.52 7.66
CA ARG A 305 6.28 6.89 8.87
C ARG A 305 5.35 7.50 9.93
N ILE A 306 4.35 8.27 9.52
CA ILE A 306 3.34 8.81 10.43
C ILE A 306 2.45 7.68 10.94
N ALA A 307 2.00 6.78 10.06
CA ALA A 307 1.19 5.62 10.40
C ALA A 307 1.88 4.71 11.44
N GLU A 308 3.17 4.43 11.26
CA GLU A 308 4.01 3.69 12.21
C GLU A 308 4.11 4.38 13.58
N GLN A 309 4.42 5.69 13.58
CA GLN A 309 4.52 6.48 14.81
C GLN A 309 3.20 6.49 15.59
N ARG A 310 2.08 6.51 14.88
CA ARG A 310 0.73 6.54 15.44
C ARG A 310 0.14 5.17 15.71
N ARG A 311 0.77 4.09 15.21
CA ARG A 311 0.26 2.71 15.26
C ARG A 311 -1.15 2.57 14.67
N VAL A 312 -1.36 3.23 13.53
CA VAL A 312 -2.61 3.16 12.76
C VAL A 312 -2.29 2.81 11.29
N PRO A 313 -3.26 2.32 10.51
CA PRO A 313 -3.05 2.07 9.08
C PRO A 313 -2.77 3.36 8.28
N VAL A 314 -2.08 3.24 7.14
CA VAL A 314 -1.81 4.37 6.24
C VAL A 314 -3.11 5.06 5.77
N ALA A 315 -4.14 4.26 5.45
CA ALA A 315 -5.46 4.78 5.09
C ALA A 315 -6.06 5.69 6.19
N ALA A 316 -5.88 5.34 7.47
CA ALA A 316 -6.34 6.14 8.58
C ALA A 316 -5.65 7.52 8.62
N VAL A 317 -4.35 7.58 8.35
CA VAL A 317 -3.59 8.85 8.26
C VAL A 317 -4.13 9.73 7.13
N VAL A 318 -4.38 9.14 5.96
CA VAL A 318 -4.86 9.86 4.78
C VAL A 318 -6.28 10.41 4.98
N LEU A 319 -7.17 9.62 5.57
CA LEU A 319 -8.52 10.08 5.89
C LEU A 319 -8.49 11.15 7.01
N ASN A 320 -7.65 10.99 8.03
CA ASN A 320 -7.46 11.99 9.08
C ASN A 320 -6.93 13.32 8.52
N PHE A 321 -6.06 13.28 7.50
CA PHE A 321 -5.60 14.46 6.77
C PHE A 321 -6.79 15.23 6.17
N SER A 322 -7.67 14.55 5.43
CA SER A 322 -8.87 15.17 4.84
C SER A 322 -9.77 15.80 5.91
N ILE A 323 -9.97 15.10 7.04
CA ILE A 323 -10.79 15.60 8.15
C ILE A 323 -10.19 16.88 8.76
N ASN A 324 -8.86 16.95 8.96
CA ASN A 324 -8.19 18.16 9.47
C ASN A 324 -8.28 19.34 8.50
N LYS A 325 -8.38 19.05 7.20
CA LYS A 325 -8.64 20.02 6.12
C LYS A 325 -10.11 20.43 6.01
N GLY A 326 -10.96 20.01 6.95
CA GLY A 326 -12.39 20.35 6.96
C GLY A 326 -13.17 19.67 5.84
N VAL A 327 -12.60 18.62 5.23
CA VAL A 327 -13.23 17.82 4.19
C VAL A 327 -13.87 16.60 4.84
N LEU A 328 -15.12 16.30 4.45
CA LEU A 328 -15.77 15.04 4.79
C LEU A 328 -15.29 13.95 3.81
N PRO A 329 -14.39 13.03 4.20
CA PRO A 329 -13.91 12.01 3.27
C PRO A 329 -15.02 11.03 2.90
N LEU A 330 -15.09 10.71 1.60
CA LEU A 330 -15.87 9.60 1.06
C LEU A 330 -14.91 8.48 0.65
N VAL A 331 -15.07 7.32 1.29
CA VAL A 331 -14.17 6.17 1.15
C VAL A 331 -14.92 4.91 0.74
N GLY A 332 -14.37 4.18 -0.24
CA GLY A 332 -14.96 2.93 -0.71
C GLY A 332 -14.52 1.75 0.14
N ILE A 333 -15.47 0.99 0.69
CA ILE A 333 -15.22 -0.15 1.56
C ILE A 333 -15.81 -1.42 0.94
N ARG A 334 -15.01 -2.48 0.82
CA ARG A 334 -15.39 -3.78 0.24
C ARG A 334 -15.21 -4.97 1.18
N SER A 335 -14.56 -4.78 2.33
CA SER A 335 -14.30 -5.83 3.31
C SER A 335 -14.39 -5.30 4.74
N GLY A 336 -14.58 -6.23 5.69
CA GLY A 336 -14.56 -5.90 7.11
C GLY A 336 -13.21 -5.39 7.60
N GLU A 337 -12.11 -5.77 6.95
CA GLU A 337 -10.77 -5.26 7.28
C GLU A 337 -10.62 -3.79 6.85
N GLN A 338 -11.06 -3.45 5.63
CA GLN A 338 -11.05 -2.05 5.18
C GLN A 338 -11.90 -1.16 6.10
N ALA A 339 -13.05 -1.66 6.54
CA ALA A 339 -13.87 -0.95 7.53
C ALA A 339 -13.12 -0.67 8.84
N GLU A 340 -12.35 -1.64 9.34
CA GLU A 340 -11.52 -1.49 10.55
C GLU A 340 -10.35 -0.55 10.35
N GLN A 341 -9.74 -0.55 9.17
CA GLN A 341 -8.65 0.37 8.85
C GLN A 341 -9.17 1.80 8.75
N ASP A 342 -10.27 2.02 8.03
CA ASP A 342 -10.80 3.36 7.77
C ASP A 342 -11.40 4.00 9.04
N MET A 343 -12.05 3.21 9.91
CA MET A 343 -12.61 3.75 11.17
C MET A 343 -11.53 4.24 12.14
N GLN A 344 -10.29 3.74 12.02
CA GLN A 344 -9.16 4.22 12.81
C GLN A 344 -8.69 5.61 12.41
N ALA A 345 -9.27 6.24 11.38
CA ALA A 345 -9.04 7.65 11.09
C ALA A 345 -9.61 8.60 12.15
N LEU A 346 -10.47 8.09 13.06
CA LEU A 346 -11.19 8.86 14.07
C LEU A 346 -10.57 8.68 15.47
N GLY A 347 -10.91 9.59 16.39
CA GLY A 347 -10.46 9.55 17.79
C GLY A 347 -9.07 10.14 18.05
N TRP A 348 -8.42 10.66 17.01
CA TRP A 348 -7.14 11.38 17.08
C TRP A 348 -7.04 12.40 15.95
N ARG A 349 -5.96 13.19 15.94
CA ARG A 349 -5.70 14.21 14.92
C ARG A 349 -4.22 14.30 14.60
N LEU A 350 -3.91 14.55 13.33
CA LEU A 350 -2.58 14.94 12.90
C LEU A 350 -2.14 16.26 13.56
N THR A 351 -0.85 16.35 13.85
CA THR A 351 -0.21 17.53 14.42
C THR A 351 0.19 18.54 13.35
N PRO A 352 0.41 19.82 13.71
CA PRO A 352 0.90 20.86 12.80
C PRO A 352 2.15 20.48 12.02
N ASP A 353 3.01 19.67 12.61
CA ASP A 353 4.18 19.13 11.93
C ASP A 353 3.83 18.02 10.93
N GLU A 354 3.02 17.04 11.34
CA GLU A 354 2.57 15.96 10.46
C GLU A 354 1.83 16.46 9.21
N MET A 355 0.90 17.40 9.39
CA MET A 355 0.19 18.03 8.26
C MET A 355 1.19 18.69 7.30
N ARG A 356 2.11 19.53 7.81
CA ARG A 356 3.12 20.19 6.97
C ARG A 356 4.02 19.21 6.23
N ARG A 357 4.43 18.10 6.87
CA ARG A 357 5.26 17.05 6.24
C ARG A 357 4.53 16.38 5.07
N ILE A 358 3.25 16.06 5.25
CA ILE A 358 2.40 15.51 4.19
C ILE A 358 2.27 16.51 3.02
N GLU A 359 1.96 17.77 3.33
CA GLU A 359 1.75 18.83 2.34
C GLU A 359 3.02 19.13 1.53
N ALA A 360 4.18 19.22 2.18
CA ALA A 360 5.44 19.60 1.54
C ALA A 360 5.85 18.63 0.44
N ILE A 361 5.74 17.32 0.70
CA ILE A 361 6.11 16.30 -0.29
C ILE A 361 5.07 16.16 -1.40
N ALA A 362 3.78 16.24 -1.04
CA ALA A 362 2.71 16.25 -2.04
C ALA A 362 2.83 17.44 -3.02
N SER A 363 3.40 18.57 -2.59
CA SER A 363 3.68 19.74 -3.44
C SER A 363 4.96 19.60 -4.27
N LEU A 364 6.01 18.95 -3.75
CA LEU A 364 7.30 18.77 -4.46
C LEU A 364 7.19 17.85 -5.68
N ILE A 365 6.31 16.86 -5.65
CA ILE A 365 6.05 15.95 -6.78
C ILE A 365 5.62 16.69 -8.05
N GLY A 366 5.00 17.87 -7.94
CA GLY A 366 4.69 18.67 -9.12
C GLY A 366 5.69 19.77 -9.46
N LEU A 367 6.56 20.19 -8.52
CA LEU A 367 7.58 21.23 -8.76
C LEU A 367 8.73 20.73 -9.64
N SER A 368 9.03 19.42 -9.64
CA SER A 368 10.06 18.84 -10.52
C SER A 368 9.74 18.95 -12.03
N LYS A 369 8.60 19.55 -12.38
CA LYS A 369 8.06 19.63 -13.74
C LYS A 369 8.03 21.05 -14.33
N GLU A 370 8.03 22.12 -13.52
CA GLU A 370 8.19 23.50 -14.06
C GLU A 370 9.59 23.74 -14.61
N LEU A 371 10.58 22.98 -14.15
CA LEU A 371 11.92 22.91 -14.72
C LEU A 371 11.95 21.88 -15.87
N GLY A 372 11.25 22.18 -16.97
CA GLY A 372 11.24 21.34 -18.16
C GLY A 372 12.64 21.10 -18.74
N HIS A 373 12.89 19.87 -19.19
CA HIS A 373 13.83 19.50 -20.25
C HIS A 373 15.23 20.14 -20.25
N HIS A 374 15.88 20.25 -19.10
CA HIS A 374 17.33 20.22 -19.05
C HIS A 374 17.79 19.17 -18.04
N SER A 375 18.62 18.26 -18.53
CA SER A 375 19.37 17.29 -17.76
C SER A 375 19.91 17.93 -16.49
N ILE A 376 19.38 17.58 -15.32
CA ILE A 376 20.19 17.68 -14.11
C ILE A 376 21.07 16.44 -14.08
N VAL A 377 22.15 16.53 -14.84
CA VAL A 377 23.38 15.83 -14.53
C VAL A 377 23.78 16.33 -13.14
N VAL A 378 23.56 15.54 -12.09
CA VAL A 378 24.39 15.65 -10.88
C VAL A 378 25.65 14.83 -11.11
N GLY A 379 26.38 15.22 -12.16
CA GLY A 379 27.78 14.91 -12.33
C GLY A 379 28.57 16.03 -11.67
N ALA A 380 29.49 15.64 -10.80
CA ALA A 380 30.51 16.45 -10.14
C ALA A 380 30.67 17.90 -10.66
N GLY A 381 30.19 18.89 -9.89
CA GLY A 381 30.42 20.30 -10.20
C GLY A 381 29.55 21.27 -9.40
N LYS A 382 30.05 21.68 -8.21
CA LYS A 382 29.58 22.76 -7.31
C LYS A 382 28.29 23.50 -7.71
N VAL A 383 27.16 23.08 -7.15
CA VAL A 383 26.11 23.99 -6.67
C VAL A 383 26.32 24.11 -5.16
N ASN A 384 26.47 25.34 -4.66
CA ASN A 384 26.80 25.58 -3.26
C ASN A 384 25.75 24.96 -2.33
N SER A 385 26.23 24.07 -1.45
CA SER A 385 25.48 23.30 -0.47
C SER A 385 24.72 24.13 0.55
N GLU A 386 24.83 25.46 0.55
CA GLU A 386 24.13 26.35 1.48
C GLU A 386 22.66 26.61 1.10
N GLN A 387 22.26 26.62 -0.17
CA GLN A 387 20.88 26.97 -0.53
C GLN A 387 19.89 25.80 -0.37
N ALA A 388 20.30 24.56 -0.65
CA ALA A 388 19.51 23.37 -0.36
C ALA A 388 19.47 23.05 1.15
N ALA A 389 20.57 23.30 1.86
CA ALA A 389 20.62 23.16 3.32
C ALA A 389 19.79 24.23 4.04
N ASN A 390 19.71 25.47 3.51
CA ASN A 390 18.89 26.52 4.10
C ASN A 390 17.38 26.23 4.02
N TYR A 391 16.89 25.58 2.95
CA TYR A 391 15.48 25.20 2.85
C TYR A 391 15.10 24.03 3.78
N PHE A 392 16.04 23.11 4.04
CA PHE A 392 15.87 22.01 4.99
C PHE A 392 16.08 22.42 6.47
N GLN A 393 16.90 23.43 6.76
CA GLN A 393 17.09 23.93 8.13
C GLN A 393 16.01 24.93 8.58
N LEU A 394 15.32 25.62 7.68
CA LEU A 394 14.25 26.57 8.03
C LEU A 394 12.93 25.91 8.47
N THR A 395 12.74 24.62 8.20
CA THR A 395 11.52 23.86 8.57
C THR A 395 11.61 23.09 9.89
N LEU A 396 12.80 23.03 10.52
CA LEU A 396 13.07 22.20 11.70
C LEU A 396 13.59 22.95 12.95
N LYS A 397 13.54 24.29 13.01
CA LYS A 397 13.85 25.01 14.26
C LYS A 397 12.59 25.26 15.10
N PRO A 398 12.57 24.91 16.40
CA PRO A 398 11.57 25.41 17.33
C PRO A 398 11.69 26.93 17.45
N ASN A 399 10.55 27.62 17.59
CA ASN A 399 10.50 29.05 17.88
C ASN A 399 11.11 29.35 19.26
N ASP A 400 12.40 29.68 19.29
CA ASP A 400 13.06 30.31 20.44
C ASP A 400 13.11 31.83 20.24
N HIS A 401 11.99 32.49 20.54
CA HIS A 401 11.95 33.94 20.80
C HIS A 401 11.02 34.25 21.98
N LEU A 402 11.50 33.95 23.19
CA LEU A 402 11.21 34.72 24.40
C LEU A 402 12.55 34.95 25.11
N ARG A 403 13.24 36.04 24.77
CA ARG A 403 14.42 36.51 25.50
C ARG A 403 13.97 37.29 26.73
N SER A 404 14.56 36.88 27.85
CA SER A 404 15.04 37.72 28.95
C SER A 404 14.07 38.70 29.62
N LEU A 405 13.49 38.27 30.73
CA LEU A 405 13.41 39.07 31.95
C LEU A 405 13.79 38.16 33.13
N ASP A 406 15.07 38.17 33.48
CA ASP A 406 15.53 37.72 34.78
C ASP A 406 15.03 38.71 35.82
N SER A 407 14.22 38.25 36.77
CA SER A 407 14.29 38.77 38.13
C SER A 407 14.03 37.63 39.10
N GLN A 408 15.06 37.41 39.92
CA GLN A 408 15.07 36.54 41.08
C GLN A 408 13.83 36.78 41.94
N THR A 409 13.11 35.72 42.32
CA THR A 409 12.68 35.45 43.71
C THR A 409 11.75 34.23 43.82
N HIS A 410 11.93 33.49 44.92
CA HIS A 410 10.99 32.57 45.55
C HIS A 410 10.69 31.18 44.92
N LYS A 411 11.62 30.25 45.19
CA LYS A 411 11.24 28.91 45.69
C LYS A 411 10.73 29.05 47.12
N SER A 412 9.43 28.91 47.34
CA SER A 412 8.83 28.30 48.54
C SER A 412 7.33 28.53 48.53
N SER A 413 6.57 27.53 48.96
CA SER A 413 5.12 27.55 49.18
C SER A 413 4.29 27.05 48.00
N LEU A 414 3.93 25.76 48.06
CA LEU A 414 2.54 25.26 48.01
C LEU A 414 2.57 23.74 47.79
N ARG A 415 3.18 23.03 48.74
CA ARG A 415 2.85 21.65 49.09
C ARG A 415 2.31 21.69 50.51
N SER A 416 1.03 22.00 50.68
CA SER A 416 0.24 21.81 51.91
C SER A 416 -1.15 22.43 51.77
N ALA A 417 -2.03 21.72 51.10
CA ALA A 417 -3.50 21.85 51.08
C ALA A 417 -3.93 21.12 49.80
N LEU A 418 -4.69 20.03 49.77
CA LEU A 418 -5.69 19.56 50.69
C LEU A 418 -5.67 18.03 50.70
N ASN A 419 -5.65 17.46 51.89
CA ASN A 419 -6.24 16.16 52.18
C ASN A 419 -7.14 16.37 53.41
N LEU A 420 -8.30 15.70 53.40
CA LEU A 420 -9.39 15.69 54.40
C LEU A 420 -10.56 16.65 54.09
N THR A 421 -11.63 16.15 53.48
CA THR A 421 -12.81 15.61 54.20
C THR A 421 -13.72 14.81 53.28
N SER A 422 -14.42 13.85 53.89
CA SER A 422 -15.42 12.91 53.38
C SER A 422 -16.56 13.52 52.54
N GLU A 423 -17.03 12.80 51.52
CA GLU A 423 -18.28 12.04 51.59
C GLU A 423 -18.47 11.13 50.36
N LYS A 424 -18.89 9.89 50.64
CA LYS A 424 -19.26 8.89 49.64
C LYS A 424 -20.51 9.35 48.88
N MET A 425 -20.39 9.50 47.57
CA MET A 425 -21.52 9.34 46.67
C MET A 425 -21.10 8.37 45.57
N GLU A 426 -21.45 7.09 45.76
CA GLU A 426 -21.35 6.08 44.71
C GLU A 426 -22.25 6.50 43.54
N ARG A 427 -21.65 6.89 42.41
CA ARG A 427 -22.33 6.86 41.12
C ARG A 427 -22.10 5.50 40.48
N SER A 428 -23.00 4.57 40.77
CA SER A 428 -23.18 3.33 40.03
C SER A 428 -23.63 3.66 38.60
N ASN A 429 -22.68 3.80 37.67
CA ASN A 429 -22.80 3.60 36.21
C ASN A 429 -21.60 4.23 35.47
N LYS A 430 -20.39 3.69 35.69
CA LYS A 430 -19.35 3.78 34.65
C LYS A 430 -19.63 2.63 33.67
N PRO A 431 -19.78 2.86 32.36
CA PRO A 431 -19.66 1.77 31.40
C PRO A 431 -18.28 1.15 31.59
N SER A 432 -18.25 -0.17 31.76
CA SER A 432 -17.03 -0.96 31.78
C SER A 432 -16.20 -0.59 30.57
N ALA A 433 -14.89 -0.38 30.76
CA ALA A 433 -13.96 -0.26 29.64
C ALA A 433 -14.24 -1.44 28.69
N ILE A 434 -14.51 -1.13 27.43
CA ILE A 434 -14.67 -2.15 26.40
C ILE A 434 -13.39 -2.98 26.44
N GLY A 435 -13.52 -4.25 26.85
CA GLY A 435 -12.44 -5.20 26.72
C GLY A 435 -12.09 -5.26 25.24
N VAL A 436 -10.94 -4.67 24.88
CA VAL A 436 -10.29 -4.89 23.60
C VAL A 436 -10.19 -6.40 23.47
N ALA A 437 -10.99 -7.01 22.59
CA ALA A 437 -10.73 -8.39 22.20
C ALA A 437 -9.27 -8.40 21.75
N ALA A 438 -8.42 -9.14 22.47
CA ALA A 438 -7.00 -9.17 22.20
C ALA A 438 -6.82 -9.51 20.73
N SER A 439 -6.32 -8.55 19.94
CA SER A 439 -5.95 -8.78 18.56
C SER A 439 -5.06 -10.01 18.55
N LEU A 440 -5.40 -11.03 17.76
CA LEU A 440 -4.55 -12.20 17.59
C LEU A 440 -3.12 -11.71 17.33
N PRO A 441 -2.09 -12.30 17.97
CA PRO A 441 -0.72 -11.89 17.75
C PRO A 441 -0.41 -11.91 16.25
N GLN A 442 0.11 -10.81 15.73
CA GLN A 442 0.43 -10.64 14.31
C GLN A 442 1.95 -10.56 14.12
N PRO A 443 2.50 -11.00 12.97
CA PRO A 443 3.90 -10.80 12.66
C PRO A 443 4.28 -9.32 12.71
N THR A 444 5.35 -9.00 13.43
CA THR A 444 5.91 -7.65 13.53
C THR A 444 6.96 -7.44 12.47
N ILE A 445 6.97 -6.27 11.83
CA ILE A 445 8.03 -5.85 10.90
C ILE A 445 8.68 -4.60 11.45
N THR A 446 10.01 -4.57 11.41
CA THR A 446 10.81 -3.40 11.78
C THR A 446 11.68 -3.01 10.61
N PHE A 447 11.58 -1.75 10.19
CA PHE A 447 12.51 -1.12 9.26
C PHE A 447 13.70 -0.56 10.02
N ARG A 448 14.92 -0.95 9.66
CA ARG A 448 16.17 -0.41 10.23
C ARG A 448 17.13 -0.03 9.13
N GLU A 449 17.18 1.25 8.78
CA GLU A 449 18.09 1.81 7.77
C GLU A 449 18.08 1.03 6.44
N ASN A 450 18.98 0.05 6.29
CA ASN A 450 19.15 -0.78 5.09
C ASN A 450 18.66 -2.23 5.26
N LYS A 451 17.85 -2.52 6.28
CA LYS A 451 17.38 -3.88 6.61
C LYS A 451 15.89 -3.90 6.96
N ILE A 452 15.24 -4.99 6.56
CA ILE A 452 13.88 -5.35 6.93
C ILE A 452 13.94 -6.56 7.86
N GLU A 453 13.40 -6.43 9.07
CA GLU A 453 13.28 -7.52 10.03
C GLU A 453 11.81 -7.90 10.17
N ALA A 454 11.49 -9.19 10.06
CA ALA A 454 10.16 -9.70 10.37
C ALA A 454 10.26 -10.77 11.48
N THR A 455 9.29 -10.79 12.38
CA THR A 455 9.22 -11.75 13.50
C THR A 455 7.80 -12.26 13.65
N LEU A 456 7.62 -13.57 13.66
CA LEU A 456 6.35 -14.23 13.94
C LEU A 456 6.03 -14.15 15.44
N PRO A 457 4.75 -14.20 15.84
CA PRO A 457 4.38 -14.24 17.25
C PRO A 457 5.00 -15.38 18.07
N THR A 458 5.30 -16.48 17.39
CA THR A 458 5.96 -17.67 17.96
C THR A 458 7.46 -17.50 18.18
N GLY A 459 8.06 -16.43 17.66
CA GLY A 459 9.45 -16.04 17.92
C GLY A 459 10.42 -16.26 16.76
N GLU A 460 10.01 -16.96 15.70
CA GLU A 460 10.81 -17.07 14.47
C GLU A 460 11.03 -15.69 13.85
N SER A 461 12.20 -15.45 13.29
CA SER A 461 12.52 -14.16 12.68
C SER A 461 13.35 -14.30 11.41
N VAL A 462 13.20 -13.34 10.49
CA VAL A 462 14.01 -13.21 9.28
C VAL A 462 14.49 -11.77 9.13
N THR A 463 15.73 -11.59 8.67
CA THR A 463 16.30 -10.27 8.34
C THR A 463 16.77 -10.26 6.90
N VAL A 464 16.28 -9.29 6.12
CA VAL A 464 16.66 -9.08 4.73
C VAL A 464 17.39 -7.75 4.60
N HIS A 465 18.57 -7.77 3.99
CA HIS A 465 19.35 -6.58 3.68
C HIS A 465 18.92 -6.03 2.32
N LEU A 466 18.66 -4.72 2.21
CA LEU A 466 18.20 -4.09 0.97
C LEU A 466 19.25 -4.15 -0.13
N TYR A 467 20.54 -4.03 0.22
CA TYR A 467 21.61 -4.33 -0.73
C TYR A 467 21.60 -5.82 -1.08
N GLY A 468 21.33 -6.11 -2.34
CA GLY A 468 21.21 -7.44 -2.93
C GLY A 468 19.94 -8.21 -2.56
N ALA A 469 18.98 -7.59 -1.85
CA ALA A 469 17.85 -8.28 -1.19
C ALA A 469 18.29 -9.56 -0.44
N THR A 470 19.48 -9.52 0.17
CA THR A 470 20.10 -10.72 0.74
C THR A 470 19.44 -11.06 2.06
N VAL A 471 18.92 -12.28 2.21
CA VAL A 471 18.48 -12.78 3.52
C VAL A 471 19.72 -13.00 4.36
N THR A 472 19.91 -12.22 5.43
CA THR A 472 21.14 -12.22 6.25
C THR A 472 20.98 -12.91 7.59
N SER A 473 19.75 -13.20 8.01
CA SER A 473 19.47 -13.97 9.22
C SER A 473 18.12 -14.66 9.10
N TRP A 474 18.03 -15.90 9.58
CA TRP A 474 16.80 -16.65 9.77
C TRP A 474 16.91 -17.47 11.05
N LYS A 475 16.11 -17.11 12.06
CA LYS A 475 16.12 -17.75 13.37
C LYS A 475 14.81 -18.48 13.64
N LEU A 476 14.94 -19.64 14.27
CA LEU A 476 13.81 -20.37 14.85
C LEU A 476 13.31 -19.68 16.14
N ALA A 477 12.14 -20.08 16.64
CA ALA A 477 11.57 -19.57 17.89
C ALA A 477 12.52 -19.69 19.10
N ASN A 478 13.40 -20.69 19.10
CA ASN A 478 14.42 -20.89 20.14
C ASN A 478 15.67 -20.00 19.96
N GLY A 479 15.70 -19.12 18.95
CA GLY A 479 16.81 -18.23 18.63
C GLY A 479 17.94 -18.86 17.81
N ARG A 480 17.85 -20.15 17.46
CA ARG A 480 18.90 -20.83 16.65
C ARG A 480 18.92 -20.26 15.23
N GLU A 481 20.06 -19.69 14.86
CA GLU A 481 20.34 -19.22 13.50
C GLU A 481 20.47 -20.40 12.53
N GLN A 482 19.86 -20.26 11.36
CA GLN A 482 19.83 -21.28 10.31
C GLN A 482 20.75 -20.92 9.13
N LEU A 483 21.15 -19.65 8.99
CA LEU A 483 22.00 -19.19 7.90
C LEU A 483 23.42 -18.86 8.39
N PHE A 484 24.41 -19.22 7.59
CA PHE A 484 25.79 -18.82 7.84
C PHE A 484 26.06 -17.43 7.27
N MET A 485 26.71 -16.59 8.08
CA MET A 485 27.23 -15.28 7.69
C MET A 485 28.72 -15.20 8.03
N SER A 486 29.54 -14.72 7.10
CA SER A 486 30.94 -14.43 7.38
C SER A 486 31.05 -13.23 8.33
N GLU A 487 31.95 -13.30 9.31
CA GLU A 487 32.21 -12.18 10.23
C GLU A 487 32.79 -10.94 9.53
N LYS A 488 33.44 -11.15 8.38
CA LYS A 488 33.99 -10.08 7.53
C LYS A 488 33.06 -9.70 6.36
N ALA A 489 31.80 -10.15 6.39
CA ALA A 489 30.84 -9.78 5.35
C ALA A 489 30.65 -8.25 5.30
N HIS A 490 30.74 -7.68 4.09
CA HIS A 490 30.50 -6.27 3.85
C HIS A 490 28.99 -5.99 3.89
N LEU A 491 28.50 -5.29 4.94
CA LEU A 491 27.10 -4.91 5.09
C LEU A 491 26.84 -3.43 4.77
N ASP A 492 27.85 -2.71 4.28
CA ASP A 492 27.79 -1.30 3.92
C ASP A 492 27.30 -1.03 2.49
N GLY A 493 27.00 -2.10 1.74
CA GLY A 493 26.59 -2.02 0.33
C GLY A 493 27.74 -1.75 -0.64
N SER A 494 29.00 -1.84 -0.19
CA SER A 494 30.17 -1.66 -1.07
C SER A 494 30.48 -2.88 -1.93
N LYS A 495 30.09 -4.07 -1.47
CA LYS A 495 30.35 -5.37 -2.12
C LYS A 495 29.22 -6.36 -1.82
N PRO A 496 29.05 -7.41 -2.65
CA PRO A 496 28.13 -8.50 -2.35
C PRO A 496 28.36 -9.10 -0.97
N ILE A 497 27.26 -9.39 -0.27
CA ILE A 497 27.29 -9.91 1.09
C ILE A 497 27.75 -11.37 1.07
N ARG A 498 28.76 -11.69 1.90
CA ARG A 498 29.31 -13.04 2.07
C ARG A 498 28.54 -13.82 3.13
N GLY A 499 27.52 -14.56 2.69
CA GLY A 499 26.68 -15.39 3.55
C GLY A 499 25.20 -15.15 3.29
N GLY A 500 24.34 -15.84 4.04
CA GLY A 500 22.90 -15.70 3.92
C GLY A 500 22.33 -16.33 2.65
N ILE A 501 21.44 -15.62 1.95
CA ILE A 501 20.88 -16.02 0.65
C ILE A 501 20.99 -14.86 -0.35
N PRO A 502 22.16 -14.64 -1.00
CA PRO A 502 22.28 -13.68 -2.08
C PRO A 502 21.57 -14.16 -3.36
N VAL A 503 20.93 -13.22 -4.06
CA VAL A 503 20.26 -13.48 -5.35
C VAL A 503 21.26 -13.33 -6.51
N VAL A 504 21.49 -14.40 -7.25
CA VAL A 504 22.33 -14.42 -8.45
C VAL A 504 21.46 -14.22 -9.68
N PHE A 505 21.71 -13.17 -10.45
CA PHE A 505 21.04 -12.86 -11.71
C PHE A 505 21.80 -11.74 -12.45
N PRO A 506 21.90 -11.74 -13.80
CA PRO A 506 21.39 -12.73 -14.76
C PRO A 506 22.43 -13.77 -15.18
N VAL A 507 23.58 -13.87 -14.51
CA VAL A 507 24.67 -14.81 -14.87
C VAL A 507 25.21 -15.46 -13.61
N PHE A 508 25.44 -16.77 -13.62
CA PHE A 508 25.96 -17.49 -12.46
C PHE A 508 27.50 -17.58 -12.45
N GLY A 509 28.08 -18.17 -13.49
CA GLY A 509 29.52 -18.38 -13.59
C GLY A 509 30.29 -17.15 -14.07
N PRO A 510 31.60 -17.29 -14.36
CA PRO A 510 32.34 -16.30 -15.12
C PRO A 510 31.58 -15.99 -16.42
N PRO A 511 31.34 -14.70 -16.75
CA PRO A 511 30.61 -14.35 -17.95
C PRO A 511 31.26 -14.94 -19.20
N PRO A 512 30.49 -15.60 -20.08
CA PRO A 512 31.06 -16.15 -21.30
C PRO A 512 31.46 -15.04 -22.28
N PRO A 513 32.54 -15.24 -23.05
CA PRO A 513 32.85 -14.35 -24.15
C PRO A 513 31.70 -14.38 -25.18
N ASN A 514 31.40 -13.23 -25.78
CA ASN A 514 30.36 -13.06 -26.81
C ASN A 514 28.91 -13.38 -26.35
N HIS A 515 28.61 -13.25 -25.06
CA HIS A 515 27.24 -13.30 -24.54
C HIS A 515 26.78 -11.91 -24.07
N ALA A 516 25.46 -11.69 -23.98
CA ALA A 516 24.88 -10.43 -23.52
C ALA A 516 25.30 -10.05 -22.08
N THR A 517 25.72 -11.04 -21.29
CA THR A 517 26.21 -10.85 -19.92
C THR A 517 27.72 -10.68 -19.83
N SER A 518 28.46 -10.68 -20.95
CA SER A 518 29.94 -10.72 -20.99
C SER A 518 30.64 -9.60 -20.22
N SER A 519 29.99 -8.44 -20.07
CA SER A 519 30.51 -7.28 -19.35
C SER A 519 30.05 -7.19 -17.89
N LEU A 520 29.27 -8.17 -17.40
CA LEU A 520 28.81 -8.21 -16.02
C LEU A 520 29.84 -8.89 -15.11
N PRO A 521 29.83 -8.65 -13.79
CA PRO A 521 30.62 -9.43 -12.85
C PRO A 521 30.09 -10.86 -12.75
N GLN A 522 30.94 -11.77 -12.27
CA GLN A 522 30.49 -13.11 -11.87
C GLN A 522 29.35 -13.00 -10.85
N HIS A 523 28.31 -13.82 -11.03
CA HIS A 523 27.04 -13.80 -10.30
C HIS A 523 26.10 -12.62 -10.61
N GLY A 524 26.43 -11.80 -11.61
CA GLY A 524 25.58 -10.74 -12.11
C GLY A 524 25.40 -9.57 -11.14
N PHE A 525 24.40 -8.73 -11.41
CA PHE A 525 24.21 -7.45 -10.73
C PHE A 525 23.17 -7.50 -9.60
N ALA A 526 22.31 -8.51 -9.53
CA ALA A 526 21.21 -8.55 -8.56
C ALA A 526 21.69 -8.39 -7.11
N ARG A 527 22.67 -9.20 -6.69
CA ARG A 527 23.34 -9.09 -5.38
C ARG A 527 24.25 -7.87 -5.21
N ASN A 528 24.48 -7.10 -6.27
CA ASN A 528 25.33 -5.89 -6.29
C ASN A 528 24.49 -4.60 -6.34
N SER A 529 23.16 -4.70 -6.28
CA SER A 529 22.24 -3.56 -6.44
C SER A 529 21.45 -3.35 -5.15
N ASN A 530 21.01 -2.12 -4.89
CA ASN A 530 20.02 -1.88 -3.84
C ASN A 530 18.63 -2.23 -4.35
N TRP A 531 17.90 -3.03 -3.58
CA TRP A 531 16.53 -3.39 -3.84
C TRP A 531 15.60 -2.51 -3.01
N GLU A 532 14.38 -2.35 -3.49
CA GLU A 532 13.33 -1.66 -2.76
C GLU A 532 12.43 -2.68 -2.06
N PHE A 533 12.08 -2.40 -0.80
CA PHE A 533 11.06 -3.18 -0.08
C PHE A 533 9.66 -2.73 -0.51
N LEU A 534 8.81 -3.68 -0.91
CA LEU A 534 7.51 -3.42 -1.55
C LEU A 534 6.32 -3.61 -0.61
N GLY A 535 6.59 -3.99 0.63
CA GLY A 535 5.58 -4.26 1.64
C GLY A 535 5.50 -5.73 2.05
N LYS A 536 4.52 -6.03 2.89
CA LYS A 536 4.23 -7.38 3.36
C LYS A 536 2.86 -7.86 2.92
N SER A 537 2.74 -9.16 2.73
CA SER A 537 1.49 -9.89 2.84
C SER A 537 1.66 -10.87 3.99
N SER A 538 0.98 -10.65 5.11
CA SER A 538 0.72 -11.80 5.98
C SER A 538 -0.30 -12.65 5.24
N SER A 539 -0.16 -13.97 5.32
CA SER A 539 -1.07 -14.85 4.59
C SER A 539 -2.50 -14.54 5.02
N GLU A 540 -3.34 -14.10 4.07
CA GLU A 540 -4.73 -14.51 4.04
C GLU A 540 -4.69 -16.04 3.99
N SER A 541 -4.57 -16.67 5.16
CA SER A 541 -4.71 -18.11 5.29
C SER A 541 -6.12 -18.41 4.80
N LEU A 542 -6.23 -18.89 3.57
CA LEU A 542 -7.44 -19.46 2.99
C LEU A 542 -8.03 -20.47 3.99
N GLY A 543 -8.94 -20.00 4.84
CA GLY A 543 -9.83 -20.84 5.65
C GLY A 543 -9.30 -21.51 6.92
N LYS A 544 -8.21 -21.07 7.58
CA LYS A 544 -7.83 -21.59 8.91
C LYS A 544 -7.98 -20.53 10.01
N LYS A 545 -8.56 -20.95 11.14
CA LYS A 545 -9.12 -20.10 12.23
C LYS A 545 -8.10 -19.57 13.25
N ASP A 546 -6.82 -19.80 13.05
CA ASP A 546 -5.76 -19.44 14.02
C ASP A 546 -4.88 -18.30 13.47
N CYS A 547 -4.05 -17.69 14.32
CA CYS A 547 -3.17 -16.55 14.02
C CYS A 547 -2.43 -16.63 12.67
N ASP A 548 -2.04 -15.48 12.11
CA ASP A 548 -1.20 -15.42 10.90
C ASP A 548 0.12 -16.17 11.16
N ASP A 549 0.20 -17.39 10.65
CA ASP A 549 1.32 -18.33 10.87
C ASP A 549 2.49 -18.11 9.90
N SER A 550 2.39 -17.08 9.05
CA SER A 550 3.44 -16.70 8.11
C SER A 550 3.42 -15.22 7.74
N VAL A 551 4.57 -14.71 7.30
CA VAL A 551 4.73 -13.36 6.75
C VAL A 551 5.55 -13.42 5.46
N LYS A 552 5.04 -12.83 4.39
CA LYS A 552 5.72 -12.65 3.10
C LYS A 552 6.22 -11.22 2.98
N LEU A 553 7.49 -11.07 2.62
CA LEU A 553 8.18 -9.80 2.35
C LEU A 553 8.54 -9.74 0.87
N ASP A 554 8.13 -8.68 0.18
CA ASP A 554 8.40 -8.51 -1.25
C ASP A 554 9.45 -7.44 -1.52
N PHE A 555 10.36 -7.70 -2.45
CA PHE A 555 11.47 -6.81 -2.82
C PHE A 555 11.54 -6.65 -4.35
N GLY A 556 11.71 -5.42 -4.82
CA GLY A 556 11.75 -5.10 -6.24
C GLY A 556 13.10 -4.59 -6.73
N LEU A 557 13.47 -4.99 -7.95
CA LEU A 557 14.59 -4.43 -8.70
C LEU A 557 14.20 -4.23 -10.17
N SER A 558 14.46 -3.05 -10.75
CA SER A 558 14.25 -2.76 -12.17
C SER A 558 15.46 -2.17 -12.84
N HIS A 559 15.41 -2.10 -14.18
CA HIS A 559 16.42 -1.45 -15.02
C HIS A 559 16.83 -0.07 -14.51
N THR A 560 15.87 0.77 -14.14
CA THR A 560 16.08 2.14 -13.65
C THR A 560 16.83 2.23 -12.32
N MET A 561 16.91 1.15 -11.54
CA MET A 561 17.59 1.10 -10.24
C MET A 561 19.05 0.66 -10.37
N LEU A 562 19.47 0.19 -11.54
CA LEU A 562 20.83 -0.27 -11.77
C LEU A 562 21.81 0.92 -11.88
N SER A 563 23.06 0.68 -11.46
CA SER A 563 24.15 1.63 -11.73
C SER A 563 24.29 1.85 -13.23
N GLU A 564 24.85 3.00 -13.62
CA GLU A 564 25.10 3.30 -15.04
C GLU A 564 25.95 2.22 -15.72
N GLU A 565 26.92 1.67 -15.00
CA GLU A 565 27.79 0.58 -15.44
C GLU A 565 26.98 -0.68 -15.77
N PHE A 566 26.07 -1.11 -14.88
CA PHE A 566 25.24 -2.29 -15.11
C PHE A 566 24.18 -2.06 -16.19
N ARG A 567 23.58 -0.87 -16.27
CA ARG A 567 22.64 -0.51 -17.34
C ARG A 567 23.30 -0.58 -18.71
N LYS A 568 24.55 -0.13 -18.82
CA LYS A 568 25.33 -0.22 -20.05
C LYS A 568 25.75 -1.66 -20.39
N ALA A 569 26.13 -2.43 -19.37
CA ALA A 569 26.58 -3.81 -19.54
C ALA A 569 25.43 -4.79 -19.88
N TRP A 570 24.19 -4.48 -19.46
CA TRP A 570 23.01 -5.31 -19.72
C TRP A 570 21.76 -4.43 -19.98
N PRO A 571 21.60 -3.92 -21.20
CA PRO A 571 20.64 -2.85 -21.53
C PRO A 571 19.22 -3.38 -21.82
N TYR A 572 18.74 -4.35 -21.05
CA TYR A 572 17.38 -4.87 -21.16
C TYR A 572 16.45 -4.19 -20.15
N GLU A 573 15.19 -4.02 -20.55
CA GLU A 573 14.11 -3.58 -19.65
C GLU A 573 13.52 -4.79 -18.93
N PHE A 574 13.56 -4.78 -17.60
CA PHE A 574 13.13 -5.90 -16.78
C PHE A 574 12.51 -5.46 -15.45
N GLY A 575 11.81 -6.39 -14.80
CA GLY A 575 11.45 -6.28 -13.39
C GLY A 575 11.74 -7.59 -12.67
N LEU A 576 12.39 -7.51 -11.51
CA LEU A 576 12.53 -8.61 -10.56
C LEU A 576 11.62 -8.36 -9.37
N LEU A 577 10.90 -9.40 -8.95
CA LEU A 577 10.18 -9.46 -7.69
C LEU A 577 10.75 -10.64 -6.89
N TYR A 578 11.43 -10.34 -5.79
CA TYR A 578 11.97 -11.33 -4.87
C TYR A 578 11.11 -11.37 -3.61
N SER A 579 10.54 -12.53 -3.32
CA SER A 579 9.68 -12.75 -2.17
C SER A 579 10.39 -13.62 -1.14
N VAL A 580 10.31 -13.22 0.14
CA VAL A 580 10.82 -13.97 1.30
C VAL A 580 9.65 -14.27 2.24
N THR A 581 9.25 -15.53 2.34
CA THR A 581 8.14 -15.99 3.19
C THR A 581 8.68 -16.74 4.39
N LEU A 582 8.48 -16.18 5.58
CA LEU A 582 8.79 -16.82 6.86
C LEU A 582 7.53 -17.51 7.42
N SER A 583 7.67 -18.76 7.84
CA SER A 583 6.64 -19.54 8.54
C SER A 583 7.24 -20.29 9.72
N LYS A 584 6.39 -20.89 10.57
CA LYS A 584 6.85 -21.80 11.64
C LYS A 584 7.56 -23.06 11.10
N GLU A 585 7.24 -23.47 9.87
CA GLU A 585 7.79 -24.69 9.26
C GLU A 585 9.11 -24.47 8.53
N GLY A 586 9.43 -23.24 8.14
CA GLY A 586 10.53 -22.98 7.22
C GLY A 586 10.57 -21.59 6.63
N LEU A 587 11.54 -21.40 5.73
CA LEU A 587 11.75 -20.20 4.94
C LEU A 587 11.59 -20.53 3.46
N GLU A 588 10.77 -19.76 2.76
CA GLU A 588 10.62 -19.85 1.31
C GLU A 588 11.13 -18.56 0.66
N THR A 589 11.86 -18.71 -0.45
CA THR A 589 12.33 -17.60 -1.26
C THR A 589 11.97 -17.84 -2.71
N ALA A 590 11.27 -16.88 -3.34
CA ALA A 590 10.82 -16.96 -4.72
C ALA A 590 11.31 -15.75 -5.52
N LEU A 591 11.71 -15.95 -6.77
CA LEU A 591 12.04 -14.88 -7.70
C LEU A 591 11.15 -14.96 -8.92
N GLN A 592 10.44 -13.88 -9.20
CA GLN A 592 9.80 -13.64 -10.48
C GLN A 592 10.66 -12.70 -11.32
N VAL A 593 10.85 -13.04 -12.58
CA VAL A 593 11.56 -12.25 -13.59
C VAL A 593 10.55 -11.86 -14.66
N GLN A 594 10.45 -10.57 -14.98
CA GLN A 594 9.58 -10.05 -16.03
C GLN A 594 10.43 -9.39 -17.11
N ASN A 595 10.21 -9.76 -18.36
CA ASN A 595 10.75 -9.02 -19.50
C ASN A 595 9.81 -7.88 -19.86
N LYS A 596 10.20 -6.64 -19.56
CA LYS A 596 9.39 -5.44 -19.82
C LYS A 596 9.77 -4.76 -21.14
N GLY A 597 10.78 -5.29 -21.83
CA GLY A 597 11.26 -4.77 -23.10
C GLY A 597 10.58 -5.40 -24.31
N ASN A 598 11.13 -5.10 -25.47
CA ASN A 598 10.73 -5.64 -26.78
C ASN A 598 11.75 -6.62 -27.37
N GLN A 599 12.78 -6.99 -26.59
CA GLN A 599 13.82 -7.92 -26.99
C GLN A 599 13.86 -9.09 -26.02
N ASN A 600 14.08 -10.29 -26.55
CA ASN A 600 14.32 -11.47 -25.73
C ASN A 600 15.67 -11.33 -25.04
N PHE A 601 15.79 -11.89 -23.84
CA PHE A 601 17.09 -12.00 -23.16
C PHE A 601 17.28 -13.37 -22.54
N ASP A 602 18.54 -13.76 -22.46
CA ASP A 602 18.97 -14.98 -21.80
C ASP A 602 19.44 -14.66 -20.38
N PHE A 603 19.08 -15.50 -19.42
CA PHE A 603 19.49 -15.36 -18.04
C PHE A 603 19.75 -16.71 -17.35
N GLN A 604 20.46 -16.62 -16.24
CA GLN A 604 20.63 -17.65 -15.23
C GLN A 604 20.24 -17.08 -13.87
N VAL A 605 19.75 -17.95 -13.00
CA VAL A 605 19.33 -17.58 -11.65
C VAL A 605 19.76 -18.63 -10.64
N LEU A 606 20.16 -18.19 -9.45
CA LEU A 606 20.54 -19.06 -8.34
C LEU A 606 20.30 -18.36 -7.00
N MET A 607 19.73 -19.10 -6.06
CA MET A 607 19.64 -18.70 -4.66
C MET A 607 20.87 -19.22 -3.94
N HIS A 608 21.86 -18.36 -3.70
CA HIS A 608 23.17 -18.77 -3.18
C HIS A 608 23.10 -19.01 -1.66
N THR A 609 22.40 -20.06 -1.24
CA THR A 609 22.02 -20.28 0.17
C THR A 609 23.16 -20.87 1.01
N TYR A 610 23.65 -20.12 2.00
CA TYR A 610 24.65 -20.53 2.98
C TYR A 610 23.96 -21.09 4.24
N LEU A 611 23.84 -22.41 4.35
CA LEU A 611 23.24 -23.06 5.52
C LEU A 611 24.24 -23.17 6.67
N SER A 612 23.80 -22.81 7.88
CA SER A 612 24.60 -22.96 9.10
C SER A 612 24.56 -24.40 9.60
N ILE A 613 25.73 -25.00 9.81
CA ILE A 613 25.87 -26.37 10.33
C ILE A 613 26.90 -26.40 11.45
N ASP A 614 26.85 -27.44 12.29
CA ASP A 614 27.75 -27.57 13.43
C ASP A 614 29.17 -28.00 13.01
N ASP A 615 29.31 -28.90 12.05
CA ASP A 615 30.61 -29.34 11.50
C ASP A 615 30.44 -30.00 10.13
N ILE A 616 31.12 -29.49 9.10
CA ILE A 616 31.09 -29.99 7.72
C ILE A 616 31.52 -31.46 7.60
N SER A 617 32.39 -31.95 8.49
CA SER A 617 32.80 -33.36 8.51
C SER A 617 31.68 -34.30 8.97
N GLN A 618 30.72 -33.76 9.73
CA GLN A 618 29.59 -34.48 10.33
C GLN A 618 28.30 -34.35 9.53
N VAL A 619 28.34 -33.82 8.31
CA VAL A 619 27.15 -33.72 7.44
C VAL A 619 27.31 -34.55 6.16
N ARG A 620 26.16 -34.96 5.61
CA ARG A 620 26.06 -35.63 4.32
C ARG A 620 24.94 -35.00 3.50
N VAL A 621 25.13 -34.89 2.19
CA VAL A 621 24.10 -34.40 1.26
C VAL A 621 23.51 -35.58 0.48
N LYS A 622 22.23 -35.85 0.68
CA LYS A 622 21.52 -37.01 0.10
C LYS A 622 20.68 -36.59 -1.11
N ASN A 623 20.14 -37.61 -1.80
CA ASN A 623 19.30 -37.48 -2.99
C ASN A 623 20.03 -36.94 -4.23
N LEU A 624 21.36 -37.03 -4.24
CA LEU A 624 22.22 -36.71 -5.38
C LEU A 624 22.84 -37.96 -6.02
N GLY A 625 22.62 -39.14 -5.44
CA GLY A 625 23.12 -40.41 -5.97
C GLY A 625 22.66 -40.66 -7.41
N SER A 626 23.59 -41.12 -8.25
CA SER A 626 23.43 -41.36 -9.68
C SER A 626 23.12 -40.12 -10.53
N LYS A 627 23.21 -38.91 -9.96
CA LYS A 627 23.00 -37.67 -10.71
C LYS A 627 24.29 -37.18 -11.34
N THR A 628 24.15 -36.57 -12.52
CA THR A 628 25.26 -35.95 -13.25
C THR A 628 25.56 -34.57 -12.69
N TYR A 629 26.84 -34.24 -12.52
CA TYR A 629 27.28 -32.93 -12.07
C TYR A 629 28.51 -32.42 -12.85
N ILE A 630 28.65 -31.10 -12.92
CA ILE A 630 29.90 -30.43 -13.32
C ILE A 630 30.72 -30.16 -12.06
N ASP A 631 31.98 -30.55 -12.04
CA ASP A 631 32.92 -30.20 -10.96
C ASP A 631 33.80 -29.01 -11.37
N LYS A 632 33.51 -27.82 -10.80
CA LYS A 632 34.29 -26.62 -11.11
C LYS A 632 35.70 -26.65 -10.52
N THR A 633 35.97 -27.51 -9.53
CA THR A 633 37.32 -27.71 -8.99
C THR A 633 38.19 -28.56 -9.93
N GLN A 634 37.59 -29.22 -10.92
CA GLN A 634 38.27 -30.08 -11.90
C GLN A 634 38.04 -29.55 -13.33
N ASN A 635 38.33 -28.26 -13.55
CA ASN A 635 38.22 -27.61 -14.86
C ASN A 635 36.82 -27.76 -15.50
N ALA A 636 35.76 -27.74 -14.69
CA ALA A 636 34.37 -27.89 -15.12
C ALA A 636 34.08 -29.18 -15.91
N THR A 637 34.79 -30.27 -15.60
CA THR A 637 34.52 -31.60 -16.18
C THR A 637 33.22 -32.21 -15.64
N THR A 638 32.57 -33.06 -16.44
CA THR A 638 31.29 -33.70 -16.10
C THR A 638 31.54 -35.08 -15.48
N HIS A 639 30.85 -35.38 -14.38
CA HIS A 639 30.97 -36.61 -13.59
C HIS A 639 29.58 -37.13 -13.19
N THR A 640 29.54 -38.34 -12.64
CA THR A 640 28.33 -38.94 -12.04
C THR A 640 28.57 -39.19 -10.56
N GLU A 641 27.64 -38.77 -9.71
CA GLU A 641 27.72 -39.01 -8.27
C GLU A 641 27.44 -40.48 -7.99
N THR A 642 28.46 -41.19 -7.52
CA THR A 642 28.36 -42.63 -7.20
C THR A 642 28.01 -42.86 -5.74
N SER A 643 28.21 -41.87 -4.87
CA SER A 643 27.84 -41.97 -3.47
C SER A 643 26.33 -41.81 -3.28
N PRO A 644 25.67 -42.65 -2.48
CA PRO A 644 24.28 -42.41 -2.09
C PRO A 644 24.11 -41.16 -1.21
N ALA A 645 25.18 -40.72 -0.55
CA ALA A 645 25.22 -39.54 0.30
C ALA A 645 26.60 -38.85 0.16
N LEU A 646 26.62 -37.65 -0.39
CA LEU A 646 27.84 -36.89 -0.62
C LEU A 646 28.47 -36.44 0.71
N GLU A 647 29.73 -36.82 0.93
CA GLU A 647 30.57 -36.30 2.01
C GLU A 647 31.43 -35.14 1.51
N ILE A 648 31.61 -34.10 2.33
CA ILE A 648 32.45 -32.96 2.01
C ILE A 648 33.77 -33.09 2.79
N ASN A 649 34.81 -33.61 2.13
CA ASN A 649 36.14 -33.84 2.71
C ASN A 649 37.27 -33.07 1.99
N LYS A 650 36.90 -32.20 1.06
CA LYS A 650 37.78 -31.33 0.27
C LYS A 650 36.97 -30.16 -0.30
N GLU A 651 37.65 -29.22 -0.98
CA GLU A 651 36.97 -28.16 -1.73
C GLU A 651 35.94 -28.78 -2.67
N THR A 652 34.72 -28.27 -2.62
CA THR A 652 33.59 -28.78 -3.40
C THR A 652 32.91 -27.61 -4.08
N ASP A 653 32.73 -27.70 -5.40
CA ASP A 653 31.96 -26.76 -6.21
C ASP A 653 31.33 -27.57 -7.35
N ARG A 654 30.17 -28.17 -7.06
CA ARG A 654 29.50 -29.15 -7.94
C ARG A 654 28.14 -28.66 -8.37
N VAL A 655 27.92 -28.59 -9.68
CA VAL A 655 26.63 -28.19 -10.29
C VAL A 655 25.90 -29.45 -10.76
N TYR A 656 24.93 -29.91 -9.98
CA TYR A 656 24.04 -31.01 -10.34
C TYR A 656 22.94 -30.52 -11.25
N LYS A 657 22.72 -31.21 -12.36
CA LYS A 657 21.84 -30.75 -13.44
C LYS A 657 20.54 -31.54 -13.52
N ALA A 658 19.49 -30.88 -14.01
CA ALA A 658 18.22 -31.53 -14.42
C ALA A 658 17.66 -32.48 -13.35
N LEU A 659 17.70 -32.03 -12.10
CA LEU A 659 17.13 -32.73 -10.96
C LEU A 659 15.62 -32.50 -10.92
N ASP A 660 14.86 -33.52 -10.51
CA ASP A 660 13.44 -33.35 -10.20
C ASP A 660 13.30 -32.36 -9.04
N PRO A 661 12.66 -31.19 -9.24
CA PRO A 661 12.57 -30.15 -8.21
C PRO A 661 11.75 -30.59 -6.98
N LYS A 662 10.86 -31.58 -7.12
CA LYS A 662 10.05 -32.13 -6.03
C LYS A 662 10.82 -33.07 -5.10
N VAL A 663 11.93 -33.65 -5.58
CA VAL A 663 12.81 -34.46 -4.73
C VAL A 663 13.64 -33.51 -3.87
N PRO A 664 13.51 -33.56 -2.53
CA PRO A 664 14.25 -32.65 -1.66
C PRO A 664 15.74 -32.96 -1.68
N ILE A 665 16.58 -31.94 -1.62
CA ILE A 665 17.97 -32.11 -1.25
C ILE A 665 18.04 -32.12 0.28
N ILE A 666 18.59 -33.19 0.84
CA ILE A 666 18.61 -33.42 2.28
C ILE A 666 20.04 -33.24 2.77
N VAL A 667 20.23 -32.32 3.72
CA VAL A 667 21.44 -32.25 4.55
C VAL A 667 21.14 -33.02 5.84
N ALA A 668 21.89 -34.09 6.09
CA ALA A 668 21.70 -34.98 7.23
C ALA A 668 22.99 -35.13 8.06
N SER A 669 22.81 -35.46 9.34
CA SER A 669 23.90 -35.82 10.25
C SER A 669 24.54 -37.14 9.82
N ALA A 670 25.87 -37.16 9.73
CA ALA A 670 26.63 -38.36 9.37
C ALA A 670 26.58 -39.45 10.46
N ALA A 671 26.36 -39.06 11.72
CA ALA A 671 26.38 -39.97 12.86
C ALA A 671 25.09 -40.79 13.01
N ASP A 672 23.93 -40.20 12.71
CA ASP A 672 22.62 -40.79 12.99
C ASP A 672 21.58 -40.59 11.86
N ASP A 673 22.01 -40.10 10.70
CA ASP A 673 21.19 -39.85 9.49
C ASP A 673 19.98 -38.93 9.73
N LYS A 674 19.97 -38.19 10.86
CA LYS A 674 18.89 -37.25 11.16
C LYS A 674 18.95 -36.04 10.24
N LEU A 675 17.78 -35.64 9.75
CA LEU A 675 17.59 -34.42 8.98
C LEU A 675 18.15 -33.20 9.72
N ILE A 676 18.90 -32.36 9.01
CA ILE A 676 19.31 -31.02 9.44
C ILE A 676 18.53 -29.98 8.62
N PHE A 677 18.58 -30.11 7.28
CA PHE A 677 17.81 -29.28 6.36
C PHE A 677 17.23 -30.10 5.21
N SER A 678 16.03 -29.73 4.76
CA SER A 678 15.41 -30.20 3.53
C SER A 678 15.17 -29.01 2.61
N VAL A 679 15.65 -29.08 1.36
CA VAL A 679 15.47 -28.03 0.34
C VAL A 679 14.63 -28.58 -0.82
N THR A 680 13.41 -28.08 -0.96
CA THR A 680 12.54 -28.33 -2.11
C THR A 680 12.51 -27.12 -3.03
N ARG A 681 12.14 -27.34 -4.30
CA ARG A 681 12.28 -26.35 -5.37
C ARG A 681 11.05 -26.34 -6.25
N GLU A 682 10.82 -25.22 -6.92
CA GLU A 682 9.87 -25.08 -8.01
C GLU A 682 10.49 -24.21 -9.10
N GLY A 683 10.38 -24.60 -10.37
CA GLY A 683 11.04 -23.90 -11.50
C GLY A 683 12.58 -23.91 -11.49
N LEU A 684 13.22 -24.48 -10.45
CA LEU A 684 14.68 -24.55 -10.26
C LEU A 684 15.17 -26.00 -10.33
N ASN A 685 15.73 -26.38 -11.47
CA ASN A 685 16.06 -27.78 -11.79
C ASN A 685 17.53 -28.13 -11.49
N ASP A 686 18.37 -27.15 -11.18
CA ASP A 686 19.78 -27.36 -10.88
C ASP A 686 20.05 -27.10 -9.39
N VAL A 687 21.06 -27.77 -8.85
CA VAL A 687 21.54 -27.55 -7.48
C VAL A 687 23.05 -27.44 -7.47
N VAL A 688 23.57 -26.40 -6.85
CA VAL A 688 25.01 -26.26 -6.60
C VAL A 688 25.29 -26.64 -5.16
N VAL A 689 26.24 -27.56 -4.96
CA VAL A 689 26.80 -27.86 -3.64
C VAL A 689 28.17 -27.24 -3.56
N TRP A 690 28.36 -26.33 -2.60
CA TRP A 690 29.61 -25.60 -2.44
C TRP A 690 30.11 -25.55 -1.00
N ASN A 691 31.41 -25.78 -0.84
CA ASN A 691 32.17 -25.49 0.36
C ASN A 691 33.61 -25.11 -0.04
N PRO A 692 34.14 -23.98 0.44
CA PRO A 692 35.46 -23.50 0.01
C PRO A 692 36.60 -24.38 0.54
N TRP A 693 36.38 -25.13 1.61
CA TRP A 693 37.44 -25.86 2.32
C TRP A 693 38.58 -24.92 2.75
N ILE A 694 39.71 -25.51 3.16
CA ILE A 694 40.77 -24.82 3.90
C ILE A 694 41.42 -23.69 3.09
N GLU A 695 42.01 -24.00 1.94
CA GLU A 695 42.89 -23.03 1.25
C GLU A 695 42.09 -21.91 0.56
N LYS A 696 40.92 -22.22 0.00
CA LYS A 696 40.06 -21.18 -0.59
C LYS A 696 39.43 -20.28 0.47
N ALA A 697 39.08 -20.82 1.64
CA ALA A 697 38.58 -20.00 2.75
C ALA A 697 39.61 -18.95 3.17
N LYS A 698 40.88 -19.35 3.38
CA LYS A 698 41.98 -18.42 3.69
C LYS A 698 42.22 -17.37 2.60
N GLY A 699 41.99 -17.73 1.34
CA GLY A 699 42.19 -16.83 0.20
C GLY A 699 41.09 -15.79 0.01
N MET A 700 39.94 -15.94 0.66
CA MET A 700 38.79 -15.02 0.52
C MET A 700 38.85 -13.93 1.60
N ALA A 701 39.16 -12.70 1.19
CA ALA A 701 39.33 -11.57 2.12
C ALA A 701 38.07 -11.22 2.93
N ASP A 702 36.89 -11.52 2.39
CA ASP A 702 35.56 -11.31 2.99
C ASP A 702 35.03 -12.54 3.74
N PHE A 703 35.83 -13.60 3.87
CA PHE A 703 35.48 -14.84 4.57
C PHE A 703 36.23 -14.94 5.91
N ALA A 704 35.51 -14.99 7.03
CA ALA A 704 36.12 -15.13 8.34
C ALA A 704 35.19 -15.79 9.36
N PRO A 705 35.76 -16.47 10.38
CA PRO A 705 37.18 -16.87 10.46
C PRO A 705 37.60 -17.86 9.35
N ASP A 706 38.90 -18.08 9.14
CA ASP A 706 39.40 -18.96 8.07
C ASP A 706 38.86 -20.39 8.18
N ASP A 707 38.55 -20.85 9.39
CA ASP A 707 37.97 -22.17 9.65
C ASP A 707 36.43 -22.17 9.64
N ALA A 708 35.79 -21.04 9.32
CA ALA A 708 34.34 -20.93 9.20
C ALA A 708 33.76 -21.82 8.09
N TYR A 709 34.58 -22.32 7.15
CA TYR A 709 34.17 -23.33 6.18
C TYR A 709 33.66 -24.61 6.85
N LYS A 710 34.06 -24.88 8.11
CA LYS A 710 33.55 -26.00 8.91
C LYS A 710 32.11 -25.81 9.35
N LYS A 711 31.62 -24.57 9.41
CA LYS A 711 30.31 -24.21 9.98
C LYS A 711 29.26 -23.91 8.91
N MET A 712 29.56 -24.21 7.65
CA MET A 712 28.69 -23.87 6.55
C MET A 712 28.71 -24.92 5.43
N ILE A 713 27.58 -25.02 4.74
CA ILE A 713 27.47 -25.69 3.46
C ILE A 713 26.52 -24.88 2.58
N CYS A 714 26.89 -24.68 1.33
CA CYS A 714 25.98 -24.08 0.37
C CYS A 714 25.18 -25.16 -0.36
N ILE A 715 23.85 -25.03 -0.33
CA ILE A 715 22.91 -25.80 -1.13
C ILE A 715 22.09 -24.80 -1.92
N GLU A 716 22.47 -24.60 -3.17
CA GLU A 716 22.01 -23.45 -3.96
C GLU A 716 21.03 -23.93 -5.02
N ALA A 717 19.75 -23.57 -4.89
CA ALA A 717 18.74 -23.91 -5.90
C ALA A 717 18.79 -22.91 -7.05
N GLY A 718 18.84 -23.41 -8.29
CA GLY A 718 18.97 -22.53 -9.45
C GLY A 718 18.59 -23.16 -10.77
N SER A 719 18.79 -22.37 -11.81
CA SER A 719 18.72 -22.73 -13.22
C SER A 719 19.95 -22.13 -13.89
N VAL A 720 21.05 -22.90 -13.86
CA VAL A 720 22.42 -22.41 -14.12
C VAL A 720 23.24 -23.31 -15.03
N ALA A 721 22.77 -24.53 -15.31
CA ALA A 721 23.45 -25.45 -16.22
C ALA A 721 23.32 -25.02 -17.69
N GLY A 722 22.26 -24.29 -18.03
CA GLY A 722 21.99 -23.71 -19.34
C GLY A 722 21.50 -22.28 -19.23
N TRP A 723 21.11 -21.69 -20.36
CA TRP A 723 20.50 -20.37 -20.44
C TRP A 723 18.98 -20.50 -20.51
N GLN A 724 18.29 -19.64 -19.77
CA GLN A 724 16.83 -19.47 -19.87
C GLN A 724 16.57 -18.28 -20.78
N THR A 725 15.88 -18.48 -21.90
CA THR A 725 15.44 -17.38 -22.76
C THR A 725 14.08 -16.89 -22.31
N LEU A 726 13.95 -15.60 -22.02
CA LEU A 726 12.67 -14.96 -21.70
C LEU A 726 12.23 -14.06 -22.86
N GLU A 727 11.09 -14.37 -23.46
CA GLU A 727 10.57 -13.58 -24.57
C GLU A 727 10.05 -12.20 -24.11
N ALA A 728 9.98 -11.25 -25.04
CA ALA A 728 9.46 -9.91 -24.78
C ALA A 728 8.03 -9.96 -24.19
N GLY A 729 7.82 -9.32 -23.04
CA GLY A 729 6.53 -9.29 -22.34
C GLY A 729 6.22 -10.52 -21.48
N GLU A 730 7.06 -11.56 -21.51
CA GLU A 730 6.86 -12.77 -20.71
C GLU A 730 7.38 -12.63 -19.27
N SER A 731 7.03 -13.62 -18.44
CA SER A 731 7.48 -13.72 -17.06
C SER A 731 7.89 -15.15 -16.73
N TRP A 732 8.90 -15.28 -15.88
CA TRP A 732 9.41 -16.55 -15.35
C TRP A 732 9.38 -16.51 -13.82
N GLU A 733 9.20 -17.66 -13.18
CA GLU A 733 9.21 -17.79 -11.72
C GLU A 733 9.97 -19.05 -11.30
N GLY A 734 10.69 -18.95 -10.18
CA GLY A 734 11.28 -20.09 -9.49
C GLY A 734 11.48 -19.81 -8.01
N SER A 735 11.36 -20.87 -7.21
CA SER A 735 11.40 -20.78 -5.75
C SER A 735 12.14 -21.94 -5.12
N GLN A 736 12.57 -21.72 -3.88
CA GLN A 736 13.03 -22.77 -2.97
C GLN A 736 12.31 -22.65 -1.63
N SER A 737 12.04 -23.80 -1.00
CA SER A 737 11.58 -23.87 0.37
C SER A 737 12.59 -24.66 1.20
N ILE A 738 13.05 -24.06 2.29
CA ILE A 738 14.01 -24.64 3.23
C ILE A 738 13.28 -24.97 4.52
N ARG A 739 13.34 -26.23 4.94
CA ARG A 739 12.81 -26.70 6.21
C ARG A 739 13.96 -27.17 7.10
N PRO A 740 14.14 -26.59 8.30
CA PRO A 740 15.15 -27.03 9.23
C PRO A 740 14.60 -28.17 10.09
N ARG A 741 15.49 -28.79 10.87
CA ARG A 741 15.06 -29.63 11.99
C ARG A 741 14.47 -28.75 13.09
N LEU A 742 13.17 -28.90 13.33
CA LEU A 742 12.45 -28.27 14.45
C LEU A 742 12.74 -28.97 15.78
#